data_AF-A0A5U5ING9-F1
#
_entry.id   AF-A0A5U5ING9-F1
#
_cell.length_a   1.000
_cell.length_b   1.000
_cell.length_c   1.000
_cell.angle_alpha   90.00
_cell.angle_beta   90.00
_cell.angle_gamma   90.00
#
_symmetry.space_group_name_H-M   'P 1'
#
loop_
_entity.id
_entity.type
_entity.pdbx_description
1 polymer ?
#
loop_
_entity_poly.entity_id
_entity_poly.type
_entity_poly.pdbx_seq_one_letter_code
_entity_poly.pdbx_strand_id
1 'polypeptide(L)'
;MMNNTWKSVLCPIACGVGMLLSASPYSASGKDIEFNTDFLDVKNRDNVNIAQFSRKGFILPGVYLLQIKINGQTLPQEFPVNWVIPEHDPQGSEVCAEPELVTQLGIKPELAEKLVWITHGERQCLAPDSLKGMDFQADLGHSTLLVNLPQAYMEYSDVDWDPPARWDNGIPGIILDYNINNQLRHDQESGSEEQSISGNGTLGANLGAWRLRADWQASYDHRDDDKNTSTLHDQSWSRYYAYRALPTLGAKLTLGESYLQSDVFDSFNYIGASVVSDDQMLPPKLRGYAPEIVGIARSNAKVKVSWQGRVLYETQVPAGPFRIQDLNQSVSGTLHVTVEEQNGQTQEFDVNTASVPFLTRPGMVRYKMALGRPQDWDHHPITGTFASAEASWGVTNGWSLYGGAIGESNYQAVALGSGKDLGVVGAVAVDITHSIAHMPQDDGFDGETLQGNSYRISYSRDFDEIDSRLTFAGYRFSEKNFMSMSDYLDAKTYHHLNAGHEKERYTVTYNQNFREQGMSAYFSYSRSTFWDSPDQSNYNLSLSWYFDLGSIKNLSASLNGYRSEYNGDKDDGVYISLSVPWGNDSISYNGTFNGSQHRNQLGYSGHSQNGDNWQLHVGQDEQGAQADGYYSHQGALTDIDLSADYEEGSYRSLGMSLRGGMTLTTQGGALHRGSLAGSTRLLVDTDGIADVPVSGNGSPTSTNIFGKAVIADVGSYSRSLARIDLNKLPEKAEATKSVVQITLTEGAIGYRHFDVVSGEKMMAVFRLADGDFPPFGAEVKNERQQQLGLVADDGNAWLAGVKAGETLKVFWDGAAQCEASLPPTFTPELLANALLLPCKMLEGQPPTAPQKSSPLPAQPLIQEHTQTDGQPAAPVATTTQTPPIPLADNHAVNRKDME
;
A
#
# COMPACT_ATOMS: atom_id res chain seq x y z
N MET A 1 75.61 -2.35 -2.05
CA MET A 1 76.28 -2.66 -0.77
C MET A 1 75.22 -3.09 0.24
N MET A 2 75.60 -3.77 1.33
CA MET A 2 74.94 -3.94 2.65
C MET A 2 73.43 -3.58 2.77
N ASN A 3 72.53 -4.43 3.30
CA ASN A 3 72.71 -5.55 4.22
C ASN A 3 71.90 -6.80 3.83
N ASN A 4 72.43 -7.99 4.14
CA ASN A 4 71.77 -9.28 3.89
C ASN A 4 72.08 -10.30 5.00
N THR A 5 71.62 -10.04 6.23
CA THR A 5 72.06 -10.75 7.45
C THR A 5 70.93 -11.09 8.45
N TRP A 6 69.66 -10.85 8.11
CA TRP A 6 68.52 -10.99 9.06
C TRP A 6 67.46 -12.05 8.68
N LYS A 7 67.65 -12.80 7.59
CA LYS A 7 66.68 -13.83 7.13
C LYS A 7 66.97 -15.27 7.57
N SER A 8 68.13 -15.56 8.15
CA SER A 8 68.60 -16.94 8.43
C SER A 8 68.35 -17.46 9.85
N VAL A 9 67.83 -16.64 10.78
CA VAL A 9 67.68 -17.02 12.21
C VAL A 9 66.21 -17.12 12.67
N LEU A 10 65.27 -16.45 12.00
CA LEU A 10 63.86 -16.40 12.43
C LEU A 10 63.01 -17.58 11.95
N CYS A 11 63.43 -18.30 10.90
CA CYS A 11 62.66 -19.40 10.31
C CYS A 11 62.46 -20.62 11.23
N PRO A 12 63.48 -21.10 11.99
CA PRO A 12 63.30 -22.24 12.90
C PRO A 12 62.33 -21.93 14.06
N ILE A 13 62.35 -20.69 14.56
CA ILE A 13 61.52 -20.27 15.70
C ILE A 13 60.05 -20.19 15.28
N ALA A 14 59.75 -19.69 14.07
CA ALA A 14 58.40 -19.66 13.52
C ALA A 14 57.77 -21.06 13.41
N CYS A 15 58.53 -22.06 12.92
CA CYS A 15 58.05 -23.44 12.85
C CYS A 15 57.85 -24.08 14.24
N GLY A 16 58.74 -23.80 15.20
CA GLY A 16 58.61 -24.29 16.57
C GLY A 16 57.37 -23.77 17.30
N VAL A 17 57.05 -22.48 17.14
CA VAL A 17 55.82 -21.89 17.71
C VAL A 17 54.57 -22.42 17.00
N GLY A 18 54.62 -22.61 15.68
CA GLY A 18 53.51 -23.17 14.91
C GLY A 18 53.09 -24.57 15.36
N MET A 19 54.05 -25.45 15.69
CA MET A 19 53.77 -26.81 16.16
C MET A 19 53.39 -26.93 17.64
N LEU A 20 53.67 -25.90 18.46
CA LEU A 20 53.24 -25.85 19.87
C LEU A 20 51.84 -25.23 20.05
N LEU A 21 51.34 -24.47 19.08
CA LEU A 21 49.96 -23.94 19.08
C LEU A 21 48.93 -24.92 18.50
N SER A 22 49.37 -25.98 17.82
CA SER A 22 48.50 -26.99 17.19
C SER A 22 48.19 -28.23 18.07
N ALA A 23 48.49 -28.17 19.37
CA ALA A 23 48.42 -29.32 20.29
C ALA A 23 47.60 -29.07 21.58
N SER A 24 46.66 -28.11 21.55
CA SER A 24 45.64 -27.94 22.59
C SER A 24 44.28 -28.36 22.05
N PRO A 25 43.67 -29.47 22.50
CA PRO A 25 42.27 -29.74 22.22
C PRO A 25 41.42 -28.71 22.97
N TYR A 26 40.99 -27.66 22.27
CA TYR A 26 39.89 -26.81 22.71
C TYR A 26 38.58 -27.59 22.59
N SER A 27 38.42 -28.60 23.45
CA SER A 27 37.11 -29.07 23.86
C SER A 27 36.43 -27.90 24.55
N ALA A 28 35.67 -27.12 23.77
CA ALA A 28 34.77 -26.09 24.26
C ALA A 28 33.56 -26.75 24.95
N SER A 29 33.83 -27.49 26.02
CA SER A 29 32.85 -27.72 27.08
C SER A 29 32.58 -26.34 27.68
N GLY A 30 31.56 -25.68 27.13
CA GLY A 30 30.88 -24.64 27.88
C GLY A 30 30.44 -25.27 29.18
N LYS A 31 30.91 -24.73 30.30
CA LYS A 31 30.39 -25.13 31.61
C LYS A 31 28.91 -24.80 31.62
N ASP A 32 28.10 -25.77 32.03
CA ASP A 32 26.68 -25.55 32.27
C ASP A 32 26.50 -24.40 33.27
N ILE A 33 25.51 -23.55 33.03
CA ILE A 33 25.24 -22.33 33.78
C ILE A 33 24.62 -22.71 35.13
N GLU A 34 25.45 -22.67 36.16
CA GLU A 34 25.07 -23.02 37.53
C GLU A 34 24.30 -21.84 38.17
N PHE A 35 22.98 -21.89 38.08
CA PHE A 35 22.09 -20.89 38.70
C PHE A 35 22.08 -21.02 40.23
N ASN A 36 22.33 -19.92 40.94
CA ASN A 36 22.26 -19.91 42.40
C ASN A 36 20.80 -19.93 42.87
N THR A 37 20.37 -21.09 43.37
CA THR A 37 19.00 -21.33 43.89
C THR A 37 18.68 -20.58 45.18
N ASP A 38 19.66 -20.06 45.92
CA ASP A 38 19.41 -19.32 47.15
C ASP A 38 18.69 -17.99 46.92
N PHE A 39 18.77 -17.44 45.70
CA PHE A 39 18.08 -16.20 45.29
C PHE A 39 16.63 -16.41 44.84
N LEU A 40 16.15 -17.65 44.71
CA LEU A 40 14.76 -17.95 44.38
C LEU A 40 13.93 -18.04 45.67
N ASP A 41 13.21 -16.95 46.00
CA ASP A 41 12.25 -16.91 47.10
C ASP A 41 10.91 -17.54 46.70
N VAL A 42 10.95 -18.85 46.40
CA VAL A 42 9.79 -19.67 46.11
C VAL A 42 9.57 -20.60 47.30
N LYS A 43 8.37 -20.57 47.91
CA LYS A 43 8.02 -21.33 49.13
C LYS A 43 8.08 -22.86 48.99
N ASN A 44 8.36 -23.40 47.80
CA ASN A 44 8.29 -24.82 47.47
C ASN A 44 9.56 -25.30 46.72
N ARG A 45 10.70 -25.24 47.42
CA ARG A 45 12.05 -25.40 46.84
C ARG A 45 12.36 -26.77 46.23
N ASP A 46 11.76 -27.84 46.73
CA ASP A 46 12.16 -29.22 46.40
C ASP A 46 11.62 -29.74 45.05
N ASN A 47 10.79 -28.96 44.34
CA ASN A 47 10.06 -29.39 43.14
C ASN A 47 10.59 -28.85 41.81
N VAL A 48 11.65 -28.02 41.79
CA VAL A 48 12.10 -27.32 40.55
C VAL A 48 13.42 -27.89 40.01
N ASN A 49 13.34 -28.68 38.94
CA ASN A 49 14.53 -29.24 38.27
C ASN A 49 15.18 -28.24 37.30
N ILE A 50 15.94 -27.29 37.84
CA ILE A 50 16.60 -26.22 37.06
C ILE A 50 17.78 -26.76 36.21
N ALA A 51 18.29 -27.97 36.49
CA ALA A 51 19.48 -28.52 35.83
C ALA A 51 19.36 -28.61 34.30
N GLN A 52 18.15 -28.71 33.75
CA GLN A 52 17.92 -28.75 32.29
C GLN A 52 18.19 -27.38 31.64
N PHE A 53 17.84 -26.28 32.31
CA PHE A 53 18.02 -24.90 31.82
C PHE A 53 19.45 -24.37 31.99
N SER A 54 20.34 -25.13 32.63
CA SER A 54 21.77 -24.78 32.75
C SER A 54 22.49 -24.74 31.40
N ARG A 55 22.00 -25.46 30.39
CA ARG A 55 22.58 -25.48 29.04
C ARG A 55 22.18 -24.23 28.25
N LYS A 56 23.17 -23.46 27.78
CA LYS A 56 22.94 -22.29 26.91
C LYS A 56 22.18 -22.71 25.64
N GLY A 57 20.98 -22.16 25.45
CA GLY A 57 20.13 -22.44 24.29
C GLY A 57 19.25 -23.68 24.43
N PHE A 58 19.23 -24.35 25.59
CA PHE A 58 18.28 -25.42 25.84
C PHE A 58 16.86 -24.88 26.02
N ILE A 59 15.92 -25.46 25.28
CA ILE A 59 14.48 -25.20 25.33
C ILE A 59 13.78 -26.57 25.44
N LEU A 60 12.76 -26.66 26.30
CA LEU A 60 12.00 -27.89 26.48
C LEU A 60 11.40 -28.36 25.14
N PRO A 61 11.55 -29.62 24.73
CA PRO A 61 10.93 -30.12 23.50
C PRO A 61 9.41 -29.96 23.51
N GLY A 62 8.86 -29.28 22.50
CA GLY A 62 7.46 -28.87 22.47
C GLY A 62 7.13 -27.93 21.31
N VAL A 63 5.87 -27.51 21.20
CA VAL A 63 5.40 -26.51 20.23
C VAL A 63 5.39 -25.14 20.91
N TYR A 64 6.06 -24.15 20.32
CA TYR A 64 6.02 -22.76 20.78
C TYR A 64 5.47 -21.88 19.66
N LEU A 65 4.42 -21.11 19.94
CA LEU A 65 3.92 -20.09 19.02
C LEU A 65 4.87 -18.88 19.11
N LEU A 66 5.69 -18.67 18.07
CA LEU A 66 6.73 -17.64 18.07
C LEU A 66 6.63 -16.73 16.85
N GLN A 67 6.91 -15.45 17.06
CA GLN A 67 7.09 -14.48 15.98
C GLN A 67 8.46 -14.68 15.33
N ILE A 68 8.51 -14.83 14.00
CA ILE A 68 9.76 -15.13 13.29
C ILE A 68 10.43 -13.82 12.85
N LYS A 69 11.75 -13.69 12.99
CA LYS A 69 12.50 -12.47 12.68
C LYS A 69 13.77 -12.77 11.89
N ILE A 70 13.70 -12.63 10.56
CA ILE A 70 14.75 -13.00 9.61
C ILE A 70 15.66 -11.80 9.34
N ASN A 71 16.95 -11.88 9.69
CA ASN A 71 17.93 -10.79 9.56
C ASN A 71 17.43 -9.44 10.14
N GLY A 72 16.63 -9.49 11.20
CA GLY A 72 16.01 -8.32 11.83
C GLY A 72 14.63 -7.93 11.28
N GLN A 73 14.19 -8.45 10.13
CA GLN A 73 12.82 -8.28 9.63
C GLN A 73 11.84 -9.25 10.28
N THR A 74 10.82 -8.72 10.95
CA THR A 74 9.75 -9.51 11.59
C THR A 74 8.72 -9.98 10.56
N LEU A 75 8.30 -11.26 10.62
CA LEU A 75 7.17 -11.77 9.83
C LEU A 75 5.82 -11.35 10.45
N PRO A 76 4.77 -11.14 9.63
CA PRO A 76 3.47 -10.66 10.09
C PRO A 76 2.70 -11.64 10.98
N GLN A 77 3.02 -12.93 10.89
CA GLN A 77 2.33 -14.05 11.53
C GLN A 77 3.27 -14.75 12.51
N GLU A 78 2.72 -15.26 13.61
CA GLU A 78 3.41 -16.17 14.52
C GLU A 78 3.26 -17.61 14.03
N PHE A 79 4.33 -18.39 14.14
CA PHE A 79 4.40 -19.76 13.63
C PHE A 79 4.51 -20.75 14.80
N PRO A 80 3.87 -21.93 14.71
CA PRO A 80 4.08 -23.02 15.65
C PRO A 80 5.46 -23.66 15.38
N VAL A 81 6.47 -23.22 16.14
CA VAL A 81 7.84 -23.71 16.02
C VAL A 81 8.05 -24.90 16.96
N ASN A 82 8.48 -26.03 16.40
CA ASN A 82 8.73 -27.26 17.16
C ASN A 82 10.19 -27.33 17.64
N TRP A 83 10.42 -27.58 18.93
CA TRP A 83 11.71 -28.04 19.44
C TRP A 83 11.74 -29.56 19.57
N VAL A 84 12.82 -30.16 19.07
CA VAL A 84 13.08 -31.60 19.08
C VAL A 84 14.39 -31.90 19.80
N ILE A 85 14.54 -33.13 20.31
CA ILE A 85 15.82 -33.63 20.80
C ILE A 85 16.65 -34.06 19.58
N PRO A 86 17.89 -33.55 19.40
CA PRO A 86 18.76 -33.97 18.31
C PRO A 86 19.18 -35.43 18.45
N GLU A 87 19.28 -36.17 17.34
CA GLU A 87 19.89 -37.52 17.36
C GLU A 87 21.37 -37.48 17.82
N HIS A 88 22.03 -36.33 17.64
CA HIS A 88 23.45 -36.14 17.94
C HIS A 88 23.74 -35.63 19.37
N ASP A 89 22.73 -35.11 20.09
CA ASP A 89 22.82 -34.77 21.51
C ASP A 89 21.50 -35.10 22.24
N PRO A 90 21.39 -36.30 22.84
CA PRO A 90 20.21 -36.72 23.61
C PRO A 90 19.92 -35.91 24.89
N GLN A 91 20.73 -34.89 25.21
CA GLN A 91 20.49 -33.92 26.28
C GLN A 91 20.40 -32.48 25.75
N GLY A 92 20.36 -32.30 24.42
CA GLY A 92 20.19 -31.02 23.74
C GLY A 92 18.76 -30.79 23.28
N SER A 93 18.55 -29.66 22.62
CA SER A 93 17.30 -29.29 21.98
C SER A 93 17.60 -28.44 20.75
N GLU A 94 17.04 -28.78 19.60
CA GLU A 94 17.19 -27.99 18.36
C GLU A 94 15.82 -27.63 17.78
N VAL A 95 15.77 -26.58 16.95
CA VAL A 95 14.54 -26.19 16.26
C VAL A 95 14.33 -27.07 15.03
N CYS A 96 13.17 -27.72 14.98
CA CYS A 96 12.68 -28.38 13.78
C CYS A 96 12.10 -27.30 12.85
N ALA A 97 12.94 -26.75 11.97
CA ALA A 97 12.48 -25.85 10.92
C ALA A 97 11.78 -26.65 9.81
N GLU A 98 10.46 -26.79 9.95
CA GLU A 98 9.60 -27.55 9.02
C GLU A 98 9.41 -26.82 7.67
N PRO A 99 9.03 -27.53 6.58
CA PRO A 99 8.91 -26.97 5.23
C PRO A 99 8.07 -25.69 5.10
N GLU A 100 7.01 -25.56 5.91
CA GLU A 100 6.17 -24.35 5.95
C GLU A 100 6.97 -23.12 6.42
N LEU A 101 7.69 -23.23 7.54
CA LEU A 101 8.56 -22.16 8.05
C LEU A 101 9.70 -21.84 7.07
N VAL A 102 10.32 -22.87 6.50
CA VAL A 102 11.45 -22.73 5.56
C VAL A 102 11.03 -22.01 4.28
N THR A 103 9.81 -22.23 3.79
CA THR A 103 9.24 -21.51 2.63
C THR A 103 9.14 -20.00 2.91
N GLN A 104 8.78 -19.60 4.13
CA GLN A 104 8.66 -18.19 4.53
C GLN A 104 10.02 -17.47 4.68
N LEU A 105 11.13 -18.22 4.76
CA LEU A 105 12.48 -17.63 4.78
C LEU A 105 12.85 -16.90 3.49
N GLY A 106 12.18 -17.20 2.37
CA GLY A 106 12.46 -16.59 1.08
C GLY A 106 13.82 -17.02 0.50
N ILE A 107 14.15 -18.31 0.62
CA ILE A 107 15.35 -18.91 0.02
C ILE A 107 15.14 -19.05 -1.50
N LYS A 108 16.15 -18.69 -2.31
CA LYS A 108 16.10 -18.83 -3.79
C LYS A 108 15.70 -20.26 -4.21
N PRO A 109 14.81 -20.44 -5.22
CA PRO A 109 14.37 -21.76 -5.67
C PRO A 109 15.51 -22.73 -6.00
N GLU A 110 16.56 -22.24 -6.69
CA GLU A 110 17.77 -23.02 -7.01
C GLU A 110 18.50 -23.58 -5.79
N LEU A 111 18.31 -23.00 -4.60
CA LEU A 111 18.89 -23.47 -3.34
C LEU A 111 17.87 -24.25 -2.52
N ALA A 112 16.58 -23.90 -2.59
CA ALA A 112 15.48 -24.62 -1.96
C ALA A 112 15.42 -26.10 -2.43
N GLU A 113 15.61 -26.36 -3.73
CA GLU A 113 15.71 -27.72 -4.30
C GLU A 113 16.91 -28.53 -3.79
N LYS A 114 17.90 -27.87 -3.17
CA LYS A 114 19.16 -28.47 -2.70
C LYS A 114 19.20 -28.62 -1.16
N LEU A 115 18.11 -28.29 -0.47
CA LEU A 115 18.03 -28.40 0.99
C LEU A 115 17.97 -29.86 1.44
N VAL A 116 18.68 -30.17 2.51
CA VAL A 116 18.74 -31.50 3.11
C VAL A 116 17.72 -31.58 4.25
N TRP A 117 16.81 -32.54 4.16
CA TRP A 117 15.76 -32.78 5.14
C TRP A 117 16.08 -34.02 5.98
N ILE A 118 15.85 -33.92 7.29
CA ILE A 118 15.99 -34.99 8.28
C ILE A 118 14.64 -35.27 8.94
N THR A 119 14.41 -36.50 9.38
CA THR A 119 13.09 -36.93 9.89
C THR A 119 13.15 -37.19 11.38
N HIS A 120 12.46 -36.38 12.19
CA HIS A 120 12.35 -36.58 13.64
C HIS A 120 10.93 -37.08 13.97
N GLY A 121 10.82 -38.41 14.14
CA GLY A 121 9.52 -39.08 14.31
C GLY A 121 8.68 -38.97 13.04
N GLU A 122 7.57 -38.24 13.11
CA GLU A 122 6.67 -37.99 11.97
C GLU A 122 6.94 -36.65 11.25
N ARG A 123 7.86 -35.81 11.77
CA ARG A 123 8.17 -34.49 11.22
C ARG A 123 9.38 -34.51 10.29
N GLN A 124 9.36 -33.65 9.26
CA GLN A 124 10.54 -33.30 8.46
C GLN A 124 11.12 -31.97 8.93
N CYS A 125 12.36 -31.97 9.39
CA CYS A 125 13.10 -30.79 9.81
C CYS A 125 14.20 -30.47 8.78
N LEU A 126 14.50 -29.20 8.56
CA LEU A 126 15.68 -28.78 7.80
C LEU A 126 16.96 -29.15 8.57
N ALA A 127 17.93 -29.78 7.90
CA ALA A 127 19.21 -30.12 8.53
C ALA A 127 19.99 -28.83 8.89
N PRO A 128 20.58 -28.71 10.10
CA PRO A 128 21.26 -27.48 10.53
C PRO A 128 22.33 -26.97 9.57
N ASP A 129 23.19 -27.85 9.05
CA ASP A 129 24.25 -27.51 8.09
C ASP A 129 23.77 -27.31 6.64
N SER A 130 22.46 -27.37 6.36
CA SER A 130 21.92 -27.34 4.98
C SER A 130 22.22 -26.03 4.22
N LEU A 131 22.45 -24.92 4.93
CA LEU A 131 22.94 -23.66 4.35
C LEU A 131 24.01 -23.06 5.28
N LYS A 132 25.25 -22.93 4.78
CA LYS A 132 26.38 -22.47 5.61
C LYS A 132 26.20 -21.04 6.11
N GLY A 133 26.19 -20.87 7.44
CA GLY A 133 26.00 -19.57 8.08
C GLY A 133 24.54 -19.15 8.21
N MET A 134 23.59 -20.04 7.92
CA MET A 134 22.24 -19.96 8.48
C MET A 134 22.27 -20.37 9.95
N ASP A 135 21.48 -19.71 10.80
CA ASP A 135 21.43 -19.96 12.24
C ASP A 135 20.06 -19.55 12.81
N PHE A 136 19.61 -20.24 13.87
CA PHE A 136 18.32 -20.05 14.51
C PHE A 136 18.49 -19.85 16.03
N GLN A 137 18.07 -18.69 16.54
CA GLN A 137 18.17 -18.36 17.96
C GLN A 137 16.81 -17.93 18.51
N ALA A 138 16.28 -18.67 19.47
CA ALA A 138 15.04 -18.30 20.14
C ALA A 138 15.28 -17.35 21.32
N ASP A 139 14.47 -16.30 21.39
CA ASP A 139 14.28 -15.43 22.53
C ASP A 139 12.85 -15.63 23.05
N LEU A 140 12.70 -16.56 23.99
CA LEU A 140 11.42 -16.86 24.63
C LEU A 140 10.92 -15.71 25.52
N GLY A 141 11.80 -14.78 25.94
CA GLY A 141 11.39 -13.58 26.70
C GLY A 141 10.61 -12.57 25.85
N HIS A 142 10.81 -12.61 24.53
CA HIS A 142 10.07 -11.82 23.54
C HIS A 142 9.25 -12.69 22.57
N SER A 143 8.97 -13.96 22.93
CA SER A 143 8.29 -14.97 22.08
C SER A 143 8.73 -14.95 20.61
N THR A 144 10.05 -14.83 20.37
CA THR A 144 10.61 -14.57 19.03
C THR A 144 11.63 -15.64 18.62
N LEU A 145 11.59 -16.08 17.36
CA LEU A 145 12.68 -16.84 16.72
C LEU A 145 13.48 -15.92 15.78
N LEU A 146 14.70 -15.59 16.18
CA LEU A 146 15.66 -14.89 15.32
C LEU A 146 16.23 -15.89 14.31
N VAL A 147 16.16 -15.56 13.02
CA VAL A 147 16.77 -16.34 11.94
C VAL A 147 17.84 -15.50 11.26
N ASN A 148 19.09 -15.94 11.35
CA ASN A 148 20.18 -15.37 10.58
C ASN A 148 20.32 -16.18 9.30
N LEU A 149 20.30 -15.52 8.13
CA LEU A 149 20.36 -16.18 6.83
C LEU A 149 21.18 -15.33 5.85
N PRO A 150 22.29 -15.83 5.26
CA PRO A 150 23.11 -15.01 4.37
C PRO A 150 22.33 -14.50 3.15
N GLN A 151 22.32 -13.18 2.95
CA GLN A 151 21.55 -12.49 1.89
C GLN A 151 21.82 -13.07 0.47
N ALA A 152 23.00 -13.66 0.24
CA ALA A 152 23.33 -14.34 -1.00
C ALA A 152 22.38 -15.51 -1.34
N TYR A 153 21.80 -16.17 -0.33
CA TYR A 153 20.87 -17.31 -0.48
C TYR A 153 19.41 -16.90 -0.54
N MET A 154 19.07 -15.72 0.00
CA MET A 154 17.73 -15.16 -0.05
C MET A 154 17.38 -14.66 -1.46
N GLU A 155 16.09 -14.67 -1.78
CA GLU A 155 15.49 -13.76 -2.75
C GLU A 155 15.66 -12.31 -2.30
N TYR A 156 15.31 -11.34 -3.15
CA TYR A 156 15.31 -9.94 -2.72
C TYR A 156 14.26 -9.72 -1.63
N SER A 157 14.50 -8.76 -0.74
CA SER A 157 13.53 -8.31 0.26
C SER A 157 13.91 -6.90 0.71
N ASP A 158 12.93 -6.00 0.82
CA ASP A 158 13.12 -4.64 1.33
C ASP A 158 12.34 -4.47 2.64
N VAL A 159 12.36 -3.29 3.27
CA VAL A 159 11.50 -3.01 4.43
C VAL A 159 10.03 -2.95 4.00
N ASP A 160 9.77 -2.49 2.77
CA ASP A 160 8.43 -2.20 2.24
C ASP A 160 7.93 -3.24 1.21
N TRP A 161 8.75 -4.25 0.90
CA TRP A 161 8.46 -5.26 -0.13
C TRP A 161 8.90 -6.67 0.28
N ASP A 162 7.98 -7.61 0.20
CA ASP A 162 8.19 -9.04 0.45
C ASP A 162 8.33 -9.86 -0.85
N PRO A 163 9.14 -10.93 -0.85
CA PRO A 163 9.28 -11.84 -1.98
C PRO A 163 7.97 -12.61 -2.30
N PRO A 164 7.81 -13.12 -3.53
CA PRO A 164 6.65 -13.87 -4.01
C PRO A 164 6.12 -14.97 -3.09
N ALA A 165 7.00 -15.67 -2.37
CA ALA A 165 6.64 -16.74 -1.45
C ALA A 165 5.76 -16.30 -0.26
N ARG A 166 5.69 -15.00 0.02
CA ARG A 166 4.92 -14.41 1.14
C ARG A 166 3.65 -13.69 0.72
N TRP A 167 3.29 -13.70 -0.57
CA TRP A 167 2.13 -12.96 -1.06
C TRP A 167 0.82 -13.70 -0.75
N ASP A 168 -0.02 -13.06 0.07
CA ASP A 168 -1.33 -13.55 0.45
C ASP A 168 -2.30 -13.46 -0.74
N ASN A 169 -3.01 -14.55 -1.02
CA ASN A 169 -4.02 -14.61 -2.08
C ASN A 169 -5.39 -14.10 -1.61
N GLY A 170 -5.56 -13.83 -0.32
CA GLY A 170 -6.80 -13.39 0.28
C GLY A 170 -7.85 -14.51 0.39
N ILE A 171 -8.96 -14.18 1.04
CA ILE A 171 -10.11 -15.08 1.22
C ILE A 171 -11.13 -14.90 0.09
N PRO A 172 -11.98 -15.92 -0.18
CA PRO A 172 -13.11 -15.78 -1.09
C PRO A 172 -14.12 -14.74 -0.60
N GLY A 173 -14.69 -14.00 -1.55
CA GLY A 173 -15.67 -12.95 -1.26
C GLY A 173 -16.19 -12.26 -2.50
N ILE A 174 -17.17 -11.38 -2.30
CA ILE A 174 -17.81 -10.54 -3.31
C ILE A 174 -17.48 -9.08 -2.99
N ILE A 175 -17.17 -8.29 -4.01
CA ILE A 175 -17.00 -6.84 -3.92
C ILE A 175 -18.01 -6.13 -4.83
N LEU A 176 -18.43 -4.94 -4.41
CA LEU A 176 -19.16 -3.99 -5.23
C LEU A 176 -18.64 -2.59 -4.91
N ASP A 177 -17.89 -2.01 -5.82
CA ASP A 177 -17.43 -0.62 -5.73
C ASP A 177 -18.34 0.27 -6.58
N TYR A 178 -18.61 1.49 -6.11
CA TYR A 178 -19.49 2.46 -6.77
C TYR A 178 -18.96 3.89 -6.67
N ASN A 179 -19.27 4.67 -7.70
CA ASN A 179 -19.08 6.11 -7.78
C ASN A 179 -20.32 6.65 -8.51
N ILE A 180 -21.04 7.58 -7.89
CA ILE A 180 -22.33 8.09 -8.39
C ILE A 180 -22.30 9.61 -8.31
N ASN A 181 -22.50 10.27 -9.44
CA ASN A 181 -22.62 11.73 -9.52
C ASN A 181 -24.06 12.10 -9.91
N ASN A 182 -24.58 13.16 -9.31
CA ASN A 182 -25.88 13.76 -9.66
C ASN A 182 -25.73 15.28 -9.68
N GLN A 183 -26.21 15.92 -10.73
CA GLN A 183 -26.10 17.35 -10.96
C GLN A 183 -27.44 17.88 -11.45
N LEU A 184 -27.99 18.86 -10.73
CA LEU A 184 -29.22 19.55 -11.06
C LEU A 184 -28.87 21.00 -11.45
N ARG A 185 -29.23 21.45 -12.65
CA ARG A 185 -29.11 22.86 -13.07
C ARG A 185 -30.49 23.42 -13.39
N HIS A 186 -30.70 24.68 -13.05
CA HIS A 186 -31.77 25.50 -13.61
C HIS A 186 -31.16 26.75 -14.24
N ASP A 187 -31.44 26.90 -15.52
CA ASP A 187 -30.89 27.91 -16.42
C ASP A 187 -31.76 29.17 -16.37
N GLN A 188 -31.18 30.33 -16.06
CA GLN A 188 -31.93 31.57 -15.84
C GLN A 188 -32.24 32.32 -17.14
N GLU A 189 -31.45 32.15 -18.21
CA GLU A 189 -31.71 32.77 -19.52
C GLU A 189 -32.80 32.03 -20.30
N SER A 190 -32.74 30.70 -20.36
CA SER A 190 -33.69 29.87 -21.10
C SER A 190 -34.88 29.39 -20.26
N GLY A 191 -34.72 29.36 -18.93
CA GLY A 191 -35.69 28.80 -17.98
C GLY A 191 -35.64 27.27 -17.85
N SER A 192 -34.74 26.57 -18.57
CA SER A 192 -34.70 25.11 -18.60
C SER A 192 -34.31 24.48 -17.25
N GLU A 193 -34.81 23.27 -17.01
CA GLU A 193 -34.37 22.42 -15.90
C GLU A 193 -33.60 21.22 -16.46
N GLU A 194 -32.38 21.02 -15.96
CA GLU A 194 -31.49 19.94 -16.37
C GLU A 194 -31.09 19.06 -15.19
N GLN A 195 -31.08 17.74 -15.42
CA GLN A 195 -30.66 16.73 -14.47
C GLN A 195 -29.73 15.73 -15.18
N SER A 196 -28.46 15.68 -14.75
CA SER A 196 -27.49 14.66 -15.13
C SER A 196 -27.23 13.75 -13.93
N ILE A 197 -27.52 12.45 -14.07
CA ILE A 197 -27.10 11.40 -13.14
C ILE A 197 -26.15 10.48 -13.91
N SER A 198 -24.94 10.31 -13.41
CA SER A 198 -23.96 9.35 -13.92
C SER A 198 -23.46 8.45 -12.80
N GLY A 199 -23.00 7.25 -13.15
CA GLY A 199 -22.36 6.37 -12.18
C GLY A 199 -21.55 5.27 -12.83
N ASN A 200 -20.45 4.90 -12.19
CA ASN A 200 -19.58 3.82 -12.63
C ASN A 200 -19.03 3.03 -11.44
N GLY A 201 -18.55 1.81 -11.71
CA GLY A 201 -17.99 0.96 -10.67
C GLY A 201 -17.62 -0.44 -11.14
N THR A 202 -17.33 -1.31 -10.18
CA THR A 202 -16.92 -2.69 -10.45
C THR A 202 -17.60 -3.65 -9.48
N LEU A 203 -18.36 -4.60 -10.04
CA LEU A 203 -18.78 -5.81 -9.32
C LEU A 203 -17.67 -6.86 -9.45
N GLY A 204 -17.42 -7.66 -8.41
CA GLY A 204 -16.37 -8.67 -8.48
C GLY A 204 -16.53 -9.83 -7.50
N ALA A 205 -15.85 -10.92 -7.79
CA ALA A 205 -15.75 -12.09 -6.91
C ALA A 205 -14.31 -12.63 -6.88
N ASN A 206 -13.86 -13.08 -5.72
CA ASN A 206 -12.54 -13.67 -5.52
C ASN A 206 -12.67 -15.15 -5.15
N LEU A 207 -11.80 -16.00 -5.72
CA LEU A 207 -11.71 -17.41 -5.36
C LEU A 207 -10.25 -17.90 -5.47
N GLY A 208 -9.59 -18.06 -4.33
CA GLY A 208 -8.15 -18.34 -4.28
C GLY A 208 -7.36 -17.23 -4.97
N ALA A 209 -6.50 -17.60 -5.94
CA ALA A 209 -5.72 -16.65 -6.74
C ALA A 209 -6.50 -15.95 -7.87
N TRP A 210 -7.75 -16.36 -8.16
CA TRP A 210 -8.55 -15.77 -9.24
C TRP A 210 -9.32 -14.54 -8.77
N ARG A 211 -9.44 -13.58 -9.69
CA ARG A 211 -10.18 -12.32 -9.57
C ARG A 211 -11.18 -12.24 -10.72
N LEU A 212 -12.46 -12.43 -10.45
CA LEU A 212 -13.56 -12.18 -11.39
C LEU A 212 -14.01 -10.73 -11.21
N ARG A 213 -14.27 -10.02 -12.30
CA ARG A 213 -14.67 -8.60 -12.33
C ARG A 213 -15.64 -8.32 -13.47
N ALA A 214 -16.59 -7.45 -13.22
CA ALA A 214 -17.50 -6.88 -14.20
C ALA A 214 -17.59 -5.36 -13.94
N ASP A 215 -17.04 -4.57 -14.87
CA ASP A 215 -17.00 -3.11 -14.78
C ASP A 215 -18.28 -2.53 -15.40
N TRP A 216 -18.99 -1.67 -14.69
CA TRP A 216 -20.28 -1.10 -15.11
C TRP A 216 -20.24 0.43 -15.17
N GLN A 217 -21.01 1.00 -16.08
CA GLN A 217 -21.28 2.44 -16.18
C GLN A 217 -22.74 2.70 -16.60
N ALA A 218 -23.28 3.84 -16.21
CA ALA A 218 -24.60 4.30 -16.61
C ALA A 218 -24.68 5.83 -16.62
N SER A 219 -25.51 6.40 -17.49
CA SER A 219 -25.92 7.80 -17.41
C SER A 219 -27.42 7.98 -17.66
N TYR A 220 -27.95 9.07 -17.15
CA TYR A 220 -29.31 9.54 -17.35
C TYR A 220 -29.25 11.06 -17.40
N ASP A 221 -29.54 11.63 -18.56
CA ASP A 221 -29.40 13.06 -18.82
C ASP A 221 -30.74 13.58 -19.35
N HIS A 222 -31.41 14.37 -18.53
CA HIS A 222 -32.75 14.91 -18.77
C HIS A 222 -32.68 16.44 -18.86
N ARG A 223 -33.24 17.01 -19.92
CA ARG A 223 -33.38 18.46 -20.10
C ARG A 223 -34.82 18.76 -20.48
N ASP A 224 -35.52 19.52 -19.65
CA ASP A 224 -36.82 20.10 -19.96
C ASP A 224 -36.66 21.58 -20.30
N ASP A 225 -37.06 21.95 -21.50
CA ASP A 225 -36.97 23.30 -22.08
C ASP A 225 -38.38 23.67 -22.56
N ASP A 226 -38.74 24.95 -22.50
CA ASP A 226 -40.09 25.53 -22.67
C ASP A 226 -40.80 25.19 -24.01
N LYS A 227 -40.10 24.45 -24.89
CA LYS A 227 -40.53 24.02 -26.24
C LYS A 227 -40.28 22.53 -26.52
N ASN A 228 -39.43 21.84 -25.75
CA ASN A 228 -39.01 20.45 -26.03
C ASN A 228 -38.33 19.78 -24.81
N THR A 229 -38.87 18.65 -24.36
CA THR A 229 -38.23 17.78 -23.37
C THR A 229 -37.33 16.75 -24.07
N SER A 230 -36.09 16.59 -23.60
CA SER A 230 -35.18 15.54 -24.06
C SER A 230 -34.73 14.66 -22.89
N THR A 231 -34.50 13.38 -23.15
CA THR A 231 -34.03 12.43 -22.14
C THR A 231 -33.16 11.37 -22.81
N LEU A 232 -31.90 11.33 -22.41
CA LEU A 232 -30.94 10.30 -22.80
C LEU A 232 -30.74 9.35 -21.60
N HIS A 233 -30.53 8.07 -21.90
CA HIS A 233 -30.17 7.08 -20.88
C HIS A 233 -29.28 6.01 -21.53
N ASP A 234 -28.11 5.77 -20.95
CA ASP A 234 -27.25 4.61 -21.24
C ASP A 234 -27.08 3.76 -19.97
N GLN A 235 -26.92 2.44 -20.18
CA GLN A 235 -26.46 1.50 -19.16
C GLN A 235 -25.65 0.39 -19.82
N SER A 236 -24.33 0.39 -19.59
CA SER A 236 -23.39 -0.51 -20.25
C SER A 236 -22.48 -1.25 -19.24
N TRP A 237 -22.33 -2.57 -19.42
CA TRP A 237 -21.40 -3.40 -18.65
C TRP A 237 -20.03 -3.44 -19.34
N SER A 238 -19.37 -2.28 -19.36
CA SER A 238 -18.14 -1.97 -20.11
C SER A 238 -17.00 -3.01 -20.17
N ARG A 239 -16.96 -4.01 -19.27
CA ARG A 239 -15.98 -5.11 -19.33
C ARG A 239 -16.33 -6.31 -18.44
N TYR A 240 -16.27 -7.54 -18.95
CA TYR A 240 -16.32 -8.80 -18.20
C TYR A 240 -14.99 -9.56 -18.27
N TYR A 241 -14.32 -9.77 -17.13
CA TYR A 241 -12.97 -10.36 -17.13
C TYR A 241 -12.62 -11.16 -15.88
N ALA A 242 -11.66 -12.08 -16.06
CA ALA A 242 -11.05 -12.88 -15.01
C ALA A 242 -9.53 -12.74 -15.08
N TYR A 243 -8.86 -12.44 -13.98
CA TYR A 243 -7.39 -12.39 -13.94
C TYR A 243 -6.79 -13.09 -12.73
N ARG A 244 -5.49 -13.39 -12.81
CA ARG A 244 -4.67 -13.91 -11.72
C ARG A 244 -3.20 -13.55 -11.87
N ALA A 245 -2.50 -13.45 -10.74
CA ALA A 245 -1.04 -13.41 -10.72
C ALA A 245 -0.43 -14.78 -11.12
N LEU A 246 0.74 -14.71 -11.77
CA LEU A 246 1.67 -15.81 -12.04
C LEU A 246 3.07 -15.41 -11.51
N PRO A 247 3.31 -15.46 -10.19
CA PRO A 247 4.51 -14.87 -9.59
C PRO A 247 5.83 -15.47 -10.07
N THR A 248 5.85 -16.77 -10.40
CA THR A 248 7.00 -17.47 -10.97
C THR A 248 7.42 -16.98 -12.37
N LEU A 249 6.55 -16.22 -13.04
CA LEU A 249 6.78 -15.64 -14.36
C LEU A 249 6.86 -14.10 -14.33
N GLY A 250 6.72 -13.48 -13.15
CA GLY A 250 6.64 -12.03 -12.98
C GLY A 250 5.49 -11.39 -13.78
N ALA A 251 4.37 -12.09 -13.94
CA ALA A 251 3.34 -11.74 -14.91
C ALA A 251 1.91 -11.95 -14.41
N LYS A 252 0.96 -11.25 -15.05
CA LYS A 252 -0.48 -11.38 -14.88
C LYS A 252 -1.09 -12.11 -16.09
N LEU A 253 -1.97 -13.07 -15.82
CA LEU A 253 -2.84 -13.71 -16.82
C LEU A 253 -4.22 -13.07 -16.74
N THR A 254 -4.73 -12.57 -17.86
CA THR A 254 -6.08 -12.03 -18.01
C THR A 254 -6.85 -12.84 -19.05
N LEU A 255 -8.13 -13.11 -18.80
CA LEU A 255 -9.06 -13.85 -19.64
C LEU A 255 -10.39 -13.08 -19.73
N GLY A 256 -11.06 -13.15 -20.88
CA GLY A 256 -12.27 -12.37 -21.15
C GLY A 256 -11.91 -11.04 -21.82
N GLU A 257 -12.62 -9.98 -21.46
CA GLU A 257 -12.52 -8.68 -22.12
C GLU A 257 -11.41 -7.80 -21.54
N SER A 258 -10.63 -7.16 -22.40
CA SER A 258 -9.53 -6.29 -21.99
C SER A 258 -9.14 -5.34 -23.11
N TYR A 259 -8.32 -4.35 -22.78
CA TYR A 259 -7.58 -3.55 -23.75
C TYR A 259 -6.18 -4.12 -24.00
N LEU A 260 -5.57 -3.81 -25.16
CA LEU A 260 -4.20 -4.20 -25.48
C LEU A 260 -3.19 -3.30 -24.74
N GLN A 261 -2.81 -3.68 -23.53
CA GLN A 261 -1.68 -3.09 -22.84
C GLN A 261 -0.37 -3.38 -23.62
N SER A 262 0.24 -2.34 -24.19
CA SER A 262 1.45 -2.38 -25.03
C SER A 262 2.29 -1.12 -24.81
N ASP A 263 3.62 -1.22 -24.90
CA ASP A 263 4.52 -0.05 -24.84
C ASP A 263 4.88 0.48 -26.24
N VAL A 264 4.43 -0.20 -27.30
CA VAL A 264 4.94 -0.05 -28.67
C VAL A 264 3.82 0.14 -29.69
N PHE A 265 2.68 -0.53 -29.51
CA PHE A 265 1.49 -0.40 -30.35
C PHE A 265 0.40 0.37 -29.59
N ASP A 266 -0.45 1.07 -30.35
CA ASP A 266 -1.64 1.72 -29.81
C ASP A 266 -2.66 0.67 -29.29
N SER A 267 -3.28 0.96 -28.16
CA SER A 267 -4.18 0.04 -27.45
C SER A 267 -5.59 0.05 -28.04
N PHE A 268 -6.30 -1.09 -27.97
CA PHE A 268 -7.69 -1.25 -28.43
C PHE A 268 -8.40 -2.36 -27.62
N ASN A 269 -9.74 -2.37 -27.65
CA ASN A 269 -10.58 -3.35 -26.95
C ASN A 269 -10.62 -4.73 -27.66
N TYR A 270 -10.58 -5.81 -26.89
CA TYR A 270 -10.75 -7.18 -27.37
C TYR A 270 -11.32 -8.14 -26.32
N ILE A 271 -11.91 -9.25 -26.78
CA ILE A 271 -12.19 -10.44 -25.96
C ILE A 271 -11.22 -11.57 -26.28
N GLY A 272 -10.60 -12.16 -25.26
CA GLY A 272 -9.62 -13.23 -25.45
C GLY A 272 -8.81 -13.58 -24.20
N ALA A 273 -7.49 -13.66 -24.36
CA ALA A 273 -6.53 -13.99 -23.33
C ALA A 273 -5.23 -13.17 -23.50
N SER A 274 -4.60 -12.79 -22.40
CA SER A 274 -3.27 -12.16 -22.42
C SER A 274 -2.41 -12.54 -21.22
N VAL A 275 -1.09 -12.53 -21.44
CA VAL A 275 -0.07 -12.66 -20.40
C VAL A 275 0.86 -11.47 -20.50
N VAL A 276 0.97 -10.70 -19.42
CA VAL A 276 1.69 -9.42 -19.35
C VAL A 276 2.64 -9.43 -18.17
N SER A 277 3.93 -9.15 -18.39
CA SER A 277 4.89 -8.92 -17.30
C SER A 277 4.46 -7.73 -16.45
N ASP A 278 4.24 -7.95 -15.15
CA ASP A 278 3.61 -7.00 -14.24
C ASP A 278 4.65 -6.26 -13.40
N ASP A 279 4.90 -4.99 -13.72
CA ASP A 279 5.84 -4.15 -12.97
C ASP A 279 5.44 -3.94 -11.50
N GLN A 280 4.17 -4.10 -11.13
CA GLN A 280 3.76 -4.02 -9.72
C GLN A 280 4.33 -5.18 -8.90
N MET A 281 4.63 -6.32 -9.53
CA MET A 281 5.33 -7.43 -8.87
C MET A 281 6.77 -7.09 -8.48
N LEU A 282 7.37 -6.04 -9.06
CA LEU A 282 8.72 -5.60 -8.71
C LEU A 282 8.73 -4.76 -7.41
N PRO A 283 9.85 -4.74 -6.66
CA PRO A 283 10.05 -3.82 -5.54
C PRO A 283 9.82 -2.36 -5.93
N PRO A 284 9.30 -1.49 -5.05
CA PRO A 284 8.96 -0.10 -5.37
C PRO A 284 10.09 0.70 -6.05
N LYS A 285 11.34 0.48 -5.63
CA LYS A 285 12.57 1.09 -6.20
C LYS A 285 12.89 0.64 -7.64
N LEU A 286 12.07 -0.24 -8.22
CA LEU A 286 12.15 -0.70 -9.61
C LEU A 286 10.86 -0.46 -10.44
N ARG A 287 9.80 0.12 -9.84
CA ARG A 287 8.52 0.42 -10.52
C ARG A 287 8.62 1.67 -11.40
N GLY A 288 7.72 1.80 -12.37
CA GLY A 288 7.65 2.92 -13.31
C GLY A 288 6.94 4.18 -12.78
N TYR A 289 6.85 5.20 -13.63
CA TYR A 289 6.04 6.40 -13.40
C TYR A 289 4.56 6.16 -13.75
N ALA A 290 3.65 6.81 -13.04
CA ALA A 290 2.21 6.82 -13.33
C ALA A 290 1.80 8.22 -13.84
N PRO A 291 0.97 8.32 -14.89
CA PRO A 291 0.57 9.61 -15.46
C PRO A 291 -0.39 10.37 -14.53
N GLU A 292 -0.42 11.69 -14.67
CA GLU A 292 -1.28 12.59 -13.90
C GLU A 292 -2.03 13.52 -14.86
N ILE A 293 -3.28 13.84 -14.56
CA ILE A 293 -4.07 14.86 -15.28
C ILE A 293 -4.02 16.16 -14.47
N VAL A 294 -3.77 17.29 -15.14
CA VAL A 294 -3.79 18.63 -14.53
C VAL A 294 -4.64 19.55 -15.42
N GLY A 295 -5.61 20.24 -14.82
CA GLY A 295 -6.50 21.17 -15.51
C GLY A 295 -6.94 22.32 -14.61
N ILE A 296 -7.86 23.15 -15.10
CA ILE A 296 -8.58 24.17 -14.32
C ILE A 296 -10.07 23.95 -14.56
N ALA A 297 -10.85 23.96 -13.50
CA ALA A 297 -12.30 24.18 -13.55
C ALA A 297 -12.59 25.66 -13.29
N ARG A 298 -13.62 26.22 -13.94
CA ARG A 298 -14.06 27.60 -13.71
C ARG A 298 -14.97 27.61 -12.49
N SER A 299 -16.18 27.09 -12.63
CA SER A 299 -17.12 26.80 -11.55
C SER A 299 -16.74 25.49 -10.83
N ASN A 300 -17.56 25.00 -9.90
CA ASN A 300 -17.45 23.59 -9.50
C ASN A 300 -17.74 22.71 -10.73
N ALA A 301 -16.94 21.68 -11.01
CA ALA A 301 -17.06 20.95 -12.28
C ALA A 301 -17.10 19.43 -12.13
N LYS A 302 -17.86 18.77 -13.00
CA LYS A 302 -17.86 17.31 -13.15
C LYS A 302 -16.73 16.94 -14.12
N VAL A 303 -15.60 16.48 -13.57
CA VAL A 303 -14.43 16.05 -14.36
C VAL A 303 -14.56 14.56 -14.66
N LYS A 304 -14.68 14.24 -15.95
CA LYS A 304 -14.84 12.89 -16.50
C LYS A 304 -13.59 12.52 -17.28
N VAL A 305 -12.85 11.54 -16.79
CA VAL A 305 -11.67 10.97 -17.47
C VAL A 305 -12.11 9.68 -18.14
N SER A 306 -12.02 9.67 -19.47
CA SER A 306 -12.39 8.51 -20.29
C SER A 306 -11.21 7.98 -21.09
N TRP A 307 -11.28 6.71 -21.49
CA TRP A 307 -10.32 6.10 -22.40
C TRP A 307 -11.07 5.31 -23.48
N GLN A 308 -10.91 5.75 -24.73
CA GLN A 308 -11.63 5.29 -25.93
C GLN A 308 -13.18 5.30 -25.87
N GLY A 309 -13.79 5.70 -24.75
CA GLY A 309 -15.24 5.70 -24.49
C GLY A 309 -15.63 5.25 -23.09
N ARG A 310 -14.80 4.41 -22.42
CA ARG A 310 -15.09 3.97 -21.03
C ARG A 310 -14.71 5.04 -20.02
N VAL A 311 -15.58 5.28 -19.04
CA VAL A 311 -15.26 6.11 -17.88
C VAL A 311 -14.24 5.41 -16.99
N LEU A 312 -13.05 6.01 -16.82
CA LEU A 312 -12.00 5.51 -15.94
C LEU A 312 -12.09 6.12 -14.54
N TYR A 313 -12.41 7.41 -14.47
CA TYR A 313 -12.50 8.18 -13.25
C TYR A 313 -13.47 9.35 -13.47
N GLU A 314 -14.32 9.64 -12.50
CA GLU A 314 -15.30 10.73 -12.57
C GLU A 314 -15.50 11.33 -11.18
N THR A 315 -15.50 12.66 -11.06
CA THR A 315 -15.60 13.34 -9.77
C THR A 315 -16.18 14.74 -9.93
N GLN A 316 -16.85 15.27 -8.90
CA GLN A 316 -16.91 16.71 -8.70
C GLN A 316 -15.51 17.23 -8.32
N VAL A 317 -15.16 18.44 -8.77
CA VAL A 317 -14.00 19.23 -8.29
C VAL A 317 -14.46 20.65 -7.95
N PRO A 318 -13.84 21.32 -6.98
CA PRO A 318 -14.11 22.72 -6.72
C PRO A 318 -13.57 23.64 -7.82
N ALA A 319 -14.08 24.87 -7.89
CA ALA A 319 -13.57 25.94 -8.74
C ALA A 319 -12.05 26.15 -8.59
N GLY A 320 -11.31 26.18 -9.70
CA GLY A 320 -9.86 26.41 -9.76
C GLY A 320 -9.04 25.23 -10.31
N PRO A 321 -7.70 25.25 -10.12
CA PRO A 321 -6.80 24.24 -10.67
C PRO A 321 -6.92 22.89 -9.95
N PHE A 322 -7.12 21.82 -10.72
CA PHE A 322 -7.23 20.44 -10.22
C PHE A 322 -6.09 19.55 -10.73
N ARG A 323 -5.77 18.50 -9.98
CA ARG A 323 -4.78 17.48 -10.33
C ARG A 323 -5.27 16.10 -9.89
N ILE A 324 -5.44 15.18 -10.85
CA ILE A 324 -5.87 13.81 -10.61
C ILE A 324 -4.65 12.89 -10.73
N GLN A 325 -4.27 12.29 -9.61
CA GLN A 325 -3.14 11.35 -9.51
C GLN A 325 -3.60 9.88 -9.37
N ASP A 326 -4.86 9.66 -8.96
CA ASP A 326 -5.43 8.35 -8.61
C ASP A 326 -5.87 7.50 -9.82
N LEU A 327 -5.17 7.65 -10.96
CA LEU A 327 -5.36 6.79 -12.12
C LEU A 327 -4.61 5.46 -11.91
N ASN A 328 -5.22 4.35 -12.34
CA ASN A 328 -4.57 3.05 -12.28
C ASN A 328 -3.30 3.06 -13.15
N GLN A 329 -2.17 2.63 -12.58
CA GLN A 329 -0.81 2.65 -13.16
C GLN A 329 -0.63 1.82 -14.46
N SER A 330 -1.70 1.25 -15.00
CA SER A 330 -1.69 0.33 -16.15
C SER A 330 -2.23 0.94 -17.46
N VAL A 331 -2.68 2.20 -17.45
CA VAL A 331 -3.31 2.83 -18.63
C VAL A 331 -2.25 3.47 -19.54
N SER A 332 -2.33 3.14 -20.83
CA SER A 332 -1.41 3.57 -21.89
C SER A 332 -2.18 4.01 -23.14
N GLY A 333 -1.88 5.20 -23.67
CA GLY A 333 -2.55 5.80 -24.82
C GLY A 333 -3.14 7.19 -24.54
N THR A 334 -4.05 7.65 -25.38
CA THR A 334 -4.73 8.95 -25.21
C THR A 334 -5.89 8.83 -24.22
N LEU A 335 -5.87 9.62 -23.14
CA LEU A 335 -7.02 9.83 -22.26
C LEU A 335 -7.80 11.04 -22.76
N HIS A 336 -9.12 10.89 -22.93
CA HIS A 336 -9.98 12.01 -23.27
C HIS A 336 -10.62 12.55 -21.98
N VAL A 337 -10.36 13.83 -21.69
CA VAL A 337 -10.80 14.51 -20.45
C VAL A 337 -11.88 15.52 -20.80
N THR A 338 -13.06 15.32 -20.23
CA THR A 338 -14.18 16.27 -20.30
C THR A 338 -14.33 16.94 -18.95
N VAL A 339 -14.33 18.27 -18.92
CA VAL A 339 -14.66 19.08 -17.74
C VAL A 339 -16.00 19.76 -18.01
N GLU A 340 -17.05 19.31 -17.34
CA GLU A 340 -18.40 19.87 -17.46
C GLU A 340 -18.62 20.88 -16.34
N GLU A 341 -18.65 22.16 -16.71
CA GLU A 341 -18.86 23.30 -15.80
C GLU A 341 -20.33 23.39 -15.35
N GLN A 342 -20.60 24.03 -14.20
CA GLN A 342 -21.98 24.29 -13.76
C GLN A 342 -22.79 25.14 -14.74
N ASN A 343 -22.15 25.96 -15.58
CA ASN A 343 -22.84 26.73 -16.62
C ASN A 343 -23.23 25.90 -17.87
N GLY A 344 -22.94 24.59 -17.88
CA GLY A 344 -23.22 23.69 -19.00
C GLY A 344 -22.22 23.75 -20.16
N GLN A 345 -21.15 24.56 -20.06
CA GLN A 345 -20.04 24.53 -21.02
C GLN A 345 -19.14 23.32 -20.73
N THR A 346 -18.82 22.54 -21.76
CA THR A 346 -17.79 21.51 -21.69
C THR A 346 -16.45 22.06 -22.17
N GLN A 347 -15.38 21.76 -21.43
CA GLN A 347 -14.01 21.86 -21.90
C GLN A 347 -13.48 20.46 -22.14
N GLU A 348 -13.05 20.17 -23.36
CA GLU A 348 -12.51 18.88 -23.77
C GLU A 348 -11.02 19.00 -24.08
N PHE A 349 -10.22 18.04 -23.61
CA PHE A 349 -8.80 17.95 -23.96
C PHE A 349 -8.25 16.53 -23.84
N ASP A 350 -7.37 16.19 -24.78
CA ASP A 350 -6.70 14.89 -24.80
C ASP A 350 -5.36 14.94 -24.04
N VAL A 351 -5.24 14.06 -23.04
CA VAL A 351 -4.02 13.85 -22.24
C VAL A 351 -3.34 12.56 -22.68
N ASN A 352 -2.20 12.71 -23.34
CA ASN A 352 -1.38 11.57 -23.77
C ASN A 352 -0.65 10.93 -22.59
N THR A 353 -1.04 9.71 -22.19
CA THR A 353 -0.29 8.88 -21.22
C THR A 353 0.91 8.26 -21.91
N ALA A 354 1.88 9.13 -22.23
CA ALA A 354 3.02 8.79 -23.05
C ALA A 354 4.04 7.97 -22.26
N SER A 355 3.96 6.65 -22.41
CA SER A 355 4.95 5.71 -21.90
C SER A 355 6.30 5.94 -22.58
N VAL A 356 7.28 6.45 -21.82
CA VAL A 356 8.68 6.37 -22.23
C VAL A 356 9.05 4.89 -22.29
N PRO A 357 9.48 4.33 -23.45
CA PRO A 357 9.75 2.90 -23.59
C PRO A 357 10.80 2.46 -22.57
N PHE A 358 10.34 1.73 -21.55
CA PHE A 358 11.12 1.54 -20.33
C PHE A 358 12.43 0.82 -20.60
N LEU A 359 13.52 1.38 -20.06
CA LEU A 359 14.84 0.75 -20.05
C LEU A 359 14.81 -0.51 -19.17
N THR A 360 14.46 -1.64 -19.78
CA THR A 360 14.53 -2.94 -19.12
C THR A 360 15.95 -3.16 -18.59
N ARG A 361 16.05 -3.46 -17.29
CA ARG A 361 17.33 -3.56 -16.58
C ARG A 361 18.17 -4.74 -17.08
N PRO A 362 19.51 -4.68 -16.98
CA PRO A 362 20.41 -5.73 -17.46
C PRO A 362 20.01 -7.12 -16.97
N GLY A 363 19.83 -8.06 -17.90
CA GLY A 363 19.42 -9.44 -17.61
C GLY A 363 17.92 -9.66 -17.38
N MET A 364 17.10 -8.61 -17.25
CA MET A 364 15.64 -8.75 -17.22
C MET A 364 15.04 -8.77 -18.63
N VAL A 365 13.89 -9.42 -18.77
CA VAL A 365 13.06 -9.41 -19.97
C VAL A 365 11.62 -9.08 -19.57
N ARG A 366 11.09 -7.99 -20.12
CA ARG A 366 9.65 -7.67 -20.11
C ARG A 366 9.01 -8.27 -21.34
N TYR A 367 7.77 -8.72 -21.25
CA TYR A 367 7.04 -9.31 -22.36
C TYR A 367 5.53 -9.16 -22.18
N LYS A 368 4.83 -8.95 -23.28
CA LYS A 368 3.36 -8.93 -23.31
C LYS A 368 2.88 -9.73 -24.52
N MET A 369 1.89 -10.58 -24.32
CA MET A 369 1.30 -11.41 -25.37
C MET A 369 -0.22 -11.38 -25.25
N ALA A 370 -0.93 -11.21 -26.36
CA ALA A 370 -2.40 -11.27 -26.39
C ALA A 370 -2.89 -12.06 -27.60
N LEU A 371 -4.05 -12.72 -27.43
CA LEU A 371 -4.76 -13.48 -28.45
C LEU A 371 -6.26 -13.27 -28.21
N GLY A 372 -7.00 -12.82 -29.22
CA GLY A 372 -8.42 -12.55 -29.05
C GLY A 372 -9.13 -12.14 -30.34
N ARG A 373 -10.28 -11.50 -30.21
CA ARG A 373 -10.95 -10.77 -31.29
C ARG A 373 -11.16 -9.32 -30.86
N PRO A 374 -10.79 -8.33 -31.68
CA PRO A 374 -11.09 -6.94 -31.39
C PRO A 374 -12.61 -6.72 -31.39
N GLN A 375 -13.11 -5.85 -30.52
CA GLN A 375 -14.54 -5.58 -30.36
C GLN A 375 -14.85 -4.11 -30.16
N ASP A 376 -16.08 -3.72 -30.50
CA ASP A 376 -16.62 -2.40 -30.23
C ASP A 376 -17.09 -2.26 -28.75
N TRP A 377 -17.73 -1.13 -28.44
CA TRP A 377 -18.28 -0.85 -27.11
C TRP A 377 -19.55 -1.63 -26.77
N ASP A 378 -20.27 -2.11 -27.78
CA ASP A 378 -21.48 -2.94 -27.65
C ASP A 378 -21.14 -4.44 -27.62
N HIS A 379 -19.86 -4.78 -27.45
CA HIS A 379 -19.30 -6.14 -27.37
C HIS A 379 -19.38 -6.94 -28.69
N HIS A 380 -19.58 -6.30 -29.84
CA HIS A 380 -19.56 -6.96 -31.15
C HIS A 380 -18.13 -7.13 -31.68
N PRO A 381 -17.73 -8.33 -32.17
CA PRO A 381 -16.42 -8.51 -32.80
C PRO A 381 -16.30 -7.79 -34.15
N ILE A 382 -15.38 -6.83 -34.25
CA ILE A 382 -15.16 -5.99 -35.45
C ILE A 382 -14.48 -6.78 -36.58
N THR A 383 -13.58 -7.71 -36.23
CA THR A 383 -12.79 -8.45 -37.23
C THR A 383 -12.43 -9.87 -36.75
N GLY A 384 -11.57 -10.56 -37.50
CA GLY A 384 -11.07 -11.89 -37.18
C GLY A 384 -10.23 -11.96 -35.90
N THR A 385 -9.68 -13.15 -35.64
CA THR A 385 -8.80 -13.36 -34.48
C THR A 385 -7.45 -12.69 -34.72
N PHE A 386 -7.06 -11.80 -33.82
CA PHE A 386 -5.73 -11.20 -33.80
C PHE A 386 -4.81 -11.94 -32.81
N ALA A 387 -3.51 -11.84 -33.04
CA ALA A 387 -2.48 -12.15 -32.06
C ALA A 387 -1.45 -11.01 -32.00
N SER A 388 -0.94 -10.71 -30.82
CA SER A 388 0.18 -9.79 -30.63
C SER A 388 1.19 -10.33 -29.62
N ALA A 389 2.46 -9.96 -29.83
CA ALA A 389 3.55 -10.24 -28.91
C ALA A 389 4.60 -9.11 -28.97
N GLU A 390 4.99 -8.59 -27.81
CA GLU A 390 6.11 -7.66 -27.65
C GLU A 390 7.06 -8.15 -26.55
N ALA A 391 8.33 -7.76 -26.66
CA ALA A 391 9.34 -7.99 -25.64
C ALA A 391 10.34 -6.83 -25.57
N SER A 392 10.89 -6.60 -24.37
CA SER A 392 11.97 -5.65 -24.11
C SER A 392 13.02 -6.34 -23.22
N TRP A 393 14.28 -6.34 -23.66
CA TRP A 393 15.39 -7.04 -23.01
C TRP A 393 16.51 -6.07 -22.66
N GLY A 394 16.92 -6.04 -21.39
CA GLY A 394 18.12 -5.33 -20.94
C GLY A 394 19.38 -6.10 -21.30
N VAL A 395 20.02 -5.72 -22.41
CA VAL A 395 21.15 -6.46 -22.99
C VAL A 395 22.44 -6.23 -22.18
N THR A 396 22.71 -4.97 -21.79
CA THR A 396 23.87 -4.57 -20.99
C THR A 396 23.53 -3.35 -20.14
N ASN A 397 24.43 -2.94 -19.22
CA ASN A 397 24.26 -1.73 -18.42
C ASN A 397 23.97 -0.52 -19.32
N GLY A 398 22.74 -0.01 -19.25
CA GLY A 398 22.29 1.14 -20.02
C GLY A 398 21.93 0.88 -21.49
N TRP A 399 21.71 -0.37 -21.92
CA TRP A 399 21.12 -0.67 -23.24
C TRP A 399 19.97 -1.67 -23.12
N SER A 400 18.83 -1.31 -23.71
CA SER A 400 17.65 -2.16 -23.80
C SER A 400 17.20 -2.25 -25.26
N LEU A 401 16.99 -3.46 -25.78
CA LEU A 401 16.41 -3.68 -27.10
C LEU A 401 14.96 -4.11 -26.94
N TYR A 402 14.06 -3.57 -27.75
CA TYR A 402 12.65 -3.92 -27.71
C TYR A 402 12.04 -4.02 -29.11
N GLY A 403 10.89 -4.68 -29.18
CA GLY A 403 10.13 -4.83 -30.41
C GLY A 403 8.95 -5.77 -30.24
N GLY A 404 8.13 -5.86 -31.27
CA GLY A 404 6.96 -6.70 -31.26
C GLY A 404 6.32 -6.83 -32.63
N ALA A 405 5.28 -7.64 -32.70
CA ALA A 405 4.42 -7.77 -33.86
C ALA A 405 2.97 -7.93 -33.42
N ILE A 406 2.05 -7.46 -34.26
CA ILE A 406 0.62 -7.70 -34.18
C ILE A 406 0.11 -8.12 -35.57
N GLY A 407 -0.76 -9.12 -35.61
CA GLY A 407 -1.31 -9.67 -36.84
C GLY A 407 -2.76 -10.10 -36.70
N GLU A 408 -3.54 -9.76 -37.72
CA GLU A 408 -4.89 -10.21 -38.03
C GLU A 408 -4.89 -10.70 -39.50
N SER A 409 -5.99 -11.26 -39.99
CA SER A 409 -6.14 -11.73 -41.38
C SER A 409 -5.73 -10.68 -42.43
N ASN A 410 -6.13 -9.42 -42.21
CA ASN A 410 -5.97 -8.33 -43.17
C ASN A 410 -5.03 -7.19 -42.70
N TYR A 411 -4.66 -7.14 -41.42
CA TYR A 411 -3.79 -6.12 -40.83
C TYR A 411 -2.55 -6.75 -40.20
N GLN A 412 -1.37 -6.18 -40.44
CA GLN A 412 -0.11 -6.61 -39.84
C GLN A 412 0.74 -5.40 -39.50
N ALA A 413 1.37 -5.38 -38.32
CA ALA A 413 2.39 -4.39 -37.98
C ALA A 413 3.56 -5.03 -37.20
N VAL A 414 4.76 -4.51 -37.45
CA VAL A 414 6.01 -4.95 -36.81
C VAL A 414 6.77 -3.72 -36.34
N ALA A 415 7.25 -3.75 -35.10
CA ALA A 415 7.95 -2.65 -34.46
C ALA A 415 9.30 -3.09 -33.89
N LEU A 416 10.31 -2.24 -34.02
CA LEU A 416 11.68 -2.47 -33.53
C LEU A 416 12.25 -1.18 -32.95
N GLY A 417 12.87 -1.27 -31.77
CA GLY A 417 13.42 -0.12 -31.07
C GLY A 417 14.61 -0.42 -30.15
N SER A 418 15.29 0.64 -29.75
CA SER A 418 16.40 0.60 -28.81
C SER A 418 16.27 1.75 -27.82
N GLY A 419 16.35 1.43 -26.53
CA GLY A 419 16.56 2.36 -25.44
C GLY A 419 18.03 2.38 -25.02
N LYS A 420 18.53 3.55 -24.61
CA LYS A 420 19.83 3.71 -23.99
C LYS A 420 19.77 4.66 -22.78
N ASP A 421 20.38 4.23 -21.69
CA ASP A 421 20.73 5.08 -20.55
C ASP A 421 22.03 5.84 -20.87
N LEU A 422 22.00 7.16 -20.71
CA LEU A 422 23.16 8.05 -20.81
C LEU A 422 23.61 8.55 -19.42
N GLY A 423 23.04 8.01 -18.34
CA GLY A 423 23.34 8.34 -16.96
C GLY A 423 22.95 9.78 -16.64
N VAL A 424 23.96 10.63 -16.40
CA VAL A 424 23.78 12.06 -16.07
C VAL A 424 23.09 12.85 -17.20
N VAL A 425 23.12 12.34 -18.45
CA VAL A 425 22.41 12.95 -19.59
C VAL A 425 20.97 12.42 -19.74
N GLY A 426 20.58 11.36 -19.01
CA GLY A 426 19.21 10.82 -19.02
C GLY A 426 19.01 9.63 -19.95
N ALA A 427 17.76 9.19 -20.10
CA ALA A 427 17.36 8.09 -20.96
C ALA A 427 16.90 8.60 -22.33
N VAL A 428 17.24 7.87 -23.40
CA VAL A 428 16.70 8.09 -24.76
C VAL A 428 16.24 6.76 -25.34
N ALA A 429 15.10 6.76 -26.02
CA ALA A 429 14.57 5.60 -26.74
C ALA A 429 14.12 6.01 -28.15
N VAL A 430 14.38 5.14 -29.13
CA VAL A 430 13.96 5.31 -30.52
C VAL A 430 13.37 4.01 -31.04
N ASP A 431 12.23 4.08 -31.71
CA ASP A 431 11.64 2.96 -32.45
C ASP A 431 11.07 3.36 -33.80
N ILE A 432 10.89 2.33 -34.64
CA ILE A 432 10.16 2.38 -35.90
C ILE A 432 9.11 1.26 -35.90
N THR A 433 7.89 1.61 -36.29
CA THR A 433 6.79 0.67 -36.53
C THR A 433 6.38 0.73 -37.99
N HIS A 434 6.39 -0.40 -38.68
CA HIS A 434 5.89 -0.56 -40.04
C HIS A 434 4.52 -1.26 -40.00
N SER A 435 3.52 -0.75 -40.71
CA SER A 435 2.22 -1.41 -40.84
C SER A 435 1.78 -1.62 -42.28
N ILE A 436 0.98 -2.67 -42.48
CA ILE A 436 0.37 -3.10 -43.74
C ILE A 436 -1.10 -3.44 -43.43
N ALA A 437 -2.02 -2.71 -44.04
CA ALA A 437 -3.46 -2.89 -43.84
C ALA A 437 -4.17 -3.07 -45.19
N HIS A 438 -4.92 -4.15 -45.34
CA HIS A 438 -5.77 -4.40 -46.50
C HIS A 438 -7.20 -4.00 -46.16
N MET A 439 -7.67 -2.93 -46.81
CA MET A 439 -9.02 -2.41 -46.59
C MET A 439 -10.03 -3.25 -47.38
N PRO A 440 -11.17 -3.62 -46.78
CA PRO A 440 -12.37 -4.02 -47.51
C PRO A 440 -12.89 -2.93 -48.46
N GLN A 441 -13.74 -3.33 -49.40
CA GLN A 441 -14.25 -2.44 -50.45
C GLN A 441 -15.34 -1.48 -49.94
N ASP A 442 -16.03 -1.86 -48.86
CA ASP A 442 -17.15 -1.11 -48.28
C ASP A 442 -16.71 -0.08 -47.22
N ASP A 443 -15.45 -0.12 -46.76
CA ASP A 443 -14.96 0.66 -45.59
C ASP A 443 -14.52 2.10 -45.92
N GLY A 444 -14.89 2.64 -47.10
CA GLY A 444 -14.54 4.01 -47.51
C GLY A 444 -13.15 4.20 -48.14
N PHE A 445 -12.35 3.12 -48.23
CA PHE A 445 -10.99 3.12 -48.81
C PHE A 445 -10.89 2.28 -50.12
N ASP A 446 -12.00 2.07 -50.84
CA ASP A 446 -12.09 1.45 -52.19
C ASP A 446 -11.40 0.08 -52.39
N GLY A 447 -11.00 -0.61 -51.31
CA GLY A 447 -10.22 -1.85 -51.37
C GLY A 447 -8.70 -1.66 -51.42
N GLU A 448 -8.19 -0.48 -51.10
CA GLU A 448 -6.75 -0.18 -51.14
C GLU A 448 -5.95 -0.95 -50.05
N THR A 449 -4.65 -1.11 -50.31
CA THR A 449 -3.69 -1.65 -49.32
C THR A 449 -2.79 -0.52 -48.85
N LEU A 450 -3.02 -0.05 -47.63
CA LEU A 450 -2.25 1.01 -47.00
C LEU A 450 -0.98 0.42 -46.37
N GLN A 451 0.16 1.09 -46.59
CA GLN A 451 1.47 0.69 -46.07
C GLN A 451 2.27 1.94 -45.72
N GLY A 452 2.87 1.97 -44.53
CA GLY A 452 3.67 3.11 -44.09
C GLY A 452 4.41 2.86 -42.77
N ASN A 453 5.20 3.84 -42.37
CA ASN A 453 6.02 3.78 -41.16
C ASN A 453 5.64 4.90 -40.18
N SER A 454 5.70 4.59 -38.88
CA SER A 454 5.69 5.54 -37.78
C SER A 454 7.03 5.45 -37.04
N TYR A 455 7.59 6.60 -36.66
CA TYR A 455 8.90 6.73 -36.01
C TYR A 455 8.72 7.49 -34.70
N ARG A 456 9.20 6.94 -33.58
CA ARG A 456 9.04 7.54 -32.25
C ARG A 456 10.41 7.78 -31.61
N ILE A 457 10.58 8.97 -31.01
CA ILE A 457 11.77 9.35 -30.23
C ILE A 457 11.31 9.89 -28.88
N SER A 458 11.66 9.21 -27.80
CA SER A 458 11.34 9.59 -26.41
C SER A 458 12.60 9.86 -25.59
N TYR A 459 12.53 10.79 -24.65
CA TYR A 459 13.63 11.15 -23.75
C TYR A 459 13.11 11.49 -22.33
N SER A 460 13.83 11.09 -21.29
CA SER A 460 13.51 11.47 -19.92
C SER A 460 14.77 11.67 -19.07
N ARG A 461 14.72 12.68 -18.18
CA ARG A 461 15.81 12.99 -17.26
C ARG A 461 15.27 13.52 -15.93
N ASP A 462 15.70 12.87 -14.85
CA ASP A 462 15.53 13.33 -13.47
C ASP A 462 16.81 14.04 -13.02
N PHE A 463 16.66 15.23 -12.44
CA PHE A 463 17.75 16.08 -11.97
C PHE A 463 17.68 16.26 -10.46
N ASP A 464 18.12 15.24 -9.71
CA ASP A 464 18.07 15.22 -8.24
C ASP A 464 18.74 16.44 -7.58
N GLU A 465 19.81 16.97 -8.18
CA GLU A 465 20.58 18.13 -7.68
C GLU A 465 19.78 19.45 -7.67
N ILE A 466 18.72 19.54 -8.49
CA ILE A 466 17.85 20.73 -8.60
C ILE A 466 16.37 20.37 -8.42
N ASP A 467 16.06 19.20 -7.86
CA ASP A 467 14.68 18.71 -7.63
C ASP A 467 13.75 18.89 -8.85
N SER A 468 14.22 18.53 -10.05
CA SER A 468 13.46 18.69 -11.29
C SER A 468 13.39 17.42 -12.14
N ARG A 469 12.32 17.31 -12.95
CA ARG A 469 12.07 16.22 -13.90
C ARG A 469 11.71 16.81 -15.26
N LEU A 470 12.42 16.40 -16.29
CA LEU A 470 12.12 16.69 -17.69
C LEU A 470 11.73 15.39 -18.41
N THR A 471 10.47 15.28 -18.79
CA THR A 471 9.95 14.15 -19.57
C THR A 471 9.55 14.66 -20.96
N PHE A 472 10.45 14.49 -21.93
CA PHE A 472 10.15 14.68 -23.34
C PHE A 472 9.60 13.35 -23.88
N ALA A 473 8.34 13.06 -23.56
CA ALA A 473 7.76 11.75 -23.79
C ALA A 473 7.66 11.39 -25.30
N GLY A 474 7.71 12.39 -26.18
CA GLY A 474 8.41 12.21 -27.46
C GLY A 474 7.92 13.04 -28.64
N TYR A 475 8.62 12.83 -29.76
CA TYR A 475 8.17 13.13 -31.11
C TYR A 475 7.79 11.82 -31.79
N ARG A 476 6.53 11.67 -32.18
CA ARG A 476 6.06 10.61 -33.10
C ARG A 476 5.81 11.26 -34.46
N PHE A 477 6.37 10.70 -35.52
CA PHE A 477 6.06 11.04 -36.91
C PHE A 477 5.46 9.84 -37.63
N SER A 478 4.32 10.00 -38.27
CA SER A 478 3.63 8.96 -39.03
C SER A 478 3.49 9.37 -40.49
N GLU A 479 3.97 8.51 -41.40
CA GLU A 479 3.74 8.65 -42.85
C GLU A 479 2.23 8.56 -43.16
N LYS A 480 1.74 9.26 -44.18
CA LYS A 480 0.28 9.35 -44.45
C LYS A 480 -0.43 7.99 -44.57
N ASN A 481 0.27 6.97 -45.07
CA ASN A 481 -0.27 5.63 -45.28
C ASN A 481 0.11 4.66 -44.12
N PHE A 482 0.74 5.14 -43.05
CA PHE A 482 0.81 4.41 -41.79
C PHE A 482 -0.57 4.41 -41.14
N MET A 483 -0.94 3.28 -40.56
CA MET A 483 -2.18 3.12 -39.82
C MET A 483 -1.93 2.18 -38.64
N SER A 484 -2.39 2.53 -37.45
CA SER A 484 -2.34 1.67 -36.26
C SER A 484 -3.46 0.62 -36.28
N MET A 485 -3.45 -0.31 -35.30
CA MET A 485 -4.53 -1.29 -35.18
C MET A 485 -5.84 -0.63 -34.72
N SER A 486 -5.77 0.40 -33.88
CA SER A 486 -6.93 1.23 -33.51
C SER A 486 -7.52 1.92 -34.74
N ASP A 487 -6.70 2.60 -35.54
CA ASP A 487 -7.16 3.29 -36.75
C ASP A 487 -7.80 2.30 -37.75
N TYR A 488 -7.21 1.11 -37.91
CA TYR A 488 -7.75 0.04 -38.75
C TYR A 488 -9.12 -0.47 -38.28
N LEU A 489 -9.34 -0.51 -36.97
CA LEU A 489 -10.61 -0.93 -36.37
C LEU A 489 -11.67 0.17 -36.44
N ASP A 490 -11.29 1.43 -36.22
CA ASP A 490 -12.16 2.60 -36.42
C ASP A 490 -12.64 2.68 -37.87
N ALA A 491 -11.72 2.57 -38.84
CA ALA A 491 -12.05 2.54 -40.26
C ALA A 491 -13.05 1.43 -40.62
N LYS A 492 -12.94 0.25 -39.99
CA LYS A 492 -13.88 -0.87 -40.15
C LYS A 492 -15.23 -0.68 -39.46
N THR A 493 -15.27 0.07 -38.37
CA THR A 493 -16.46 0.22 -37.52
C THR A 493 -17.32 1.41 -37.96
N TYR A 494 -16.67 2.47 -38.46
CA TYR A 494 -17.30 3.74 -38.79
C TYR A 494 -17.14 4.14 -40.27
N HIS A 495 -16.40 3.38 -41.07
CA HIS A 495 -16.06 3.68 -42.49
C HIS A 495 -15.30 5.02 -42.68
N HIS A 496 -14.69 5.53 -41.60
CA HIS A 496 -13.77 6.67 -41.56
C HIS A 496 -12.92 6.62 -40.26
N LEU A 497 -11.89 7.46 -40.15
CA LEU A 497 -11.15 7.64 -38.90
C LEU A 497 -11.75 8.78 -38.07
N ASN A 498 -12.19 8.50 -36.84
CA ASN A 498 -12.80 9.51 -35.97
C ASN A 498 -11.84 10.65 -35.61
N ALA A 499 -10.55 10.34 -35.39
CA ALA A 499 -9.51 11.34 -35.08
C ALA A 499 -8.81 11.92 -36.32
N GLY A 500 -9.01 11.32 -37.51
CA GLY A 500 -8.17 11.55 -38.70
C GLY A 500 -6.80 10.86 -38.63
N HIS A 501 -6.05 10.93 -39.72
CA HIS A 501 -4.71 10.33 -39.82
C HIS A 501 -3.67 11.19 -39.11
N GLU A 502 -3.19 10.77 -37.94
CA GLU A 502 -2.11 11.48 -37.23
C GLU A 502 -0.82 11.56 -38.08
N LYS A 503 -0.18 12.72 -38.02
CA LYS A 503 1.06 13.06 -38.73
C LYS A 503 2.23 13.30 -37.79
N GLU A 504 2.07 14.20 -36.82
CA GLU A 504 3.09 14.52 -35.81
C GLU A 504 2.47 14.67 -34.43
N ARG A 505 2.98 13.93 -33.44
CA ARG A 505 2.64 14.11 -32.01
C ARG A 505 3.88 14.57 -31.26
N TYR A 506 3.76 15.68 -30.53
CA TYR A 506 4.78 16.23 -29.64
C TYR A 506 4.24 16.22 -28.21
N THR A 507 5.01 15.72 -27.24
CA THR A 507 4.66 15.81 -25.81
C THR A 507 5.87 16.15 -24.95
N VAL A 508 5.77 17.24 -24.18
CA VAL A 508 6.81 17.76 -23.28
C VAL A 508 6.20 18.07 -21.92
N THR A 509 6.75 17.50 -20.84
CA THR A 509 6.45 17.96 -19.48
C THR A 509 7.74 18.27 -18.70
N TYR A 510 7.69 19.34 -17.91
CA TYR A 510 8.77 19.80 -17.05
C TYR A 510 8.21 20.15 -15.67
N ASN A 511 8.81 19.63 -14.61
CA ASN A 511 8.48 19.95 -13.23
C ASN A 511 9.77 20.33 -12.50
N GLN A 512 9.73 21.43 -11.73
CA GLN A 512 10.89 22.03 -11.07
C GLN A 512 10.47 22.52 -9.69
N ASN A 513 11.13 22.03 -8.64
CA ASN A 513 10.95 22.51 -7.28
C ASN A 513 12.15 23.38 -6.87
N PHE A 514 11.89 24.58 -6.35
CA PHE A 514 12.87 25.55 -5.88
C PHE A 514 12.74 25.63 -4.36
N ARG A 515 13.23 24.59 -3.66
CA ARG A 515 13.00 24.38 -2.22
C ARG A 515 13.40 25.57 -1.34
N GLU A 516 14.53 26.21 -1.63
CA GLU A 516 15.03 27.36 -0.86
C GLU A 516 14.14 28.61 -1.01
N GLN A 517 13.45 28.74 -2.15
CA GLN A 517 12.60 29.88 -2.48
C GLN A 517 11.11 29.61 -2.16
N GLY A 518 10.76 28.38 -1.75
CA GLY A 518 9.38 27.95 -1.52
C GLY A 518 8.53 27.87 -2.79
N MET A 519 9.16 27.78 -3.97
CA MET A 519 8.49 27.91 -5.27
C MET A 519 8.51 26.59 -6.06
N SER A 520 7.45 26.31 -6.81
CA SER A 520 7.41 25.21 -7.78
C SER A 520 6.90 25.70 -9.14
N ALA A 521 7.40 25.08 -10.20
CA ALA A 521 7.05 25.38 -11.57
C ALA A 521 6.75 24.08 -12.33
N TYR A 522 5.60 24.04 -12.99
CA TYR A 522 5.15 22.94 -13.83
C TYR A 522 4.77 23.47 -15.21
N PHE A 523 5.26 22.81 -16.25
CA PHE A 523 4.95 23.10 -17.64
C PHE A 523 4.58 21.81 -18.36
N SER A 524 3.48 21.83 -19.08
CA SER A 524 3.04 20.78 -19.99
C SER A 524 2.73 21.41 -21.35
N TYR A 525 3.19 20.76 -22.42
CA TYR A 525 2.85 21.09 -23.79
C TYR A 525 2.64 19.80 -24.58
N SER A 526 1.51 19.73 -25.28
CA SER A 526 1.27 18.71 -26.28
C SER A 526 0.70 19.31 -27.55
N ARG A 527 1.11 18.76 -28.70
CA ARG A 527 0.54 19.11 -30.01
C ARG A 527 0.41 17.86 -30.85
N SER A 528 -0.78 17.65 -31.37
CA SER A 528 -1.07 16.66 -32.41
C SER A 528 -1.36 17.41 -33.72
N THR A 529 -0.82 16.90 -34.81
CA THR A 529 -1.08 17.40 -36.17
C THR A 529 -1.48 16.23 -37.05
N PHE A 530 -2.37 16.46 -38.00
CA PHE A 530 -3.01 15.41 -38.79
C PHE A 530 -2.82 15.67 -40.30
N TRP A 531 -3.10 14.66 -41.13
CA TRP A 531 -3.00 14.77 -42.60
C TRP A 531 -4.29 15.30 -43.26
N ASP A 532 -5.40 15.26 -42.53
CA ASP A 532 -6.78 15.50 -42.99
C ASP A 532 -7.66 16.22 -41.96
N SER A 533 -7.45 16.00 -40.66
CA SER A 533 -8.09 16.75 -39.55
C SER A 533 -7.35 18.05 -39.17
N PRO A 534 -7.99 18.98 -38.42
CA PRO A 534 -7.33 20.13 -37.82
C PRO A 534 -6.25 19.76 -36.79
N ASP A 535 -5.21 20.58 -36.68
CA ASP A 535 -4.23 20.51 -35.58
C ASP A 535 -4.91 20.72 -34.20
N GLN A 536 -4.34 20.10 -33.17
CA GLN A 536 -4.72 20.27 -31.76
C GLN A 536 -3.49 20.67 -30.95
N SER A 537 -3.57 21.72 -30.11
CA SER A 537 -2.45 22.17 -29.28
C SER A 537 -2.85 22.63 -27.87
N ASN A 538 -2.40 21.85 -26.87
CA ASN A 538 -2.73 22.04 -25.46
C ASN A 538 -1.49 22.46 -24.67
N TYR A 539 -1.62 23.43 -23.76
CA TYR A 539 -0.56 23.76 -22.79
C TYR A 539 -1.10 24.08 -21.41
N ASN A 540 -0.26 23.90 -20.40
CA ASN A 540 -0.49 24.28 -19.01
C ASN A 540 0.84 24.75 -18.41
N LEU A 541 0.89 25.97 -17.89
CA LEU A 541 2.05 26.56 -17.22
C LEU A 541 1.63 27.04 -15.84
N SER A 542 1.88 26.21 -14.82
CA SER A 542 1.59 26.49 -13.42
C SER A 542 2.86 26.92 -12.68
N LEU A 543 2.79 28.07 -12.00
CA LEU A 543 3.80 28.56 -11.06
C LEU A 543 3.12 28.73 -9.70
N SER A 544 3.68 28.13 -8.65
CA SER A 544 3.19 28.25 -7.27
C SER A 544 4.32 28.70 -6.36
N TRP A 545 4.06 29.62 -5.43
CA TRP A 545 5.06 30.21 -4.55
C TRP A 545 4.52 30.37 -3.13
N TYR A 546 5.17 29.70 -2.18
CA TYR A 546 4.94 29.82 -0.76
C TYR A 546 5.97 30.76 -0.13
N PHE A 547 5.51 31.77 0.61
CA PHE A 547 6.38 32.79 1.20
C PHE A 547 5.83 33.33 2.52
N ASP A 548 6.69 34.00 3.27
CA ASP A 548 6.36 34.66 4.53
C ASP A 548 6.29 36.18 4.37
N LEU A 549 5.31 36.83 5.00
CA LEU A 549 5.17 38.28 4.98
C LEU A 549 5.08 38.82 6.42
N GLY A 550 6.25 39.10 6.99
CA GLY A 550 6.38 39.59 8.36
C GLY A 550 5.97 38.54 9.39
N SER A 551 4.86 38.79 10.09
CA SER A 551 4.27 37.86 11.06
C SER A 551 3.30 36.85 10.44
N ILE A 552 2.83 37.09 9.21
CA ILE A 552 1.99 36.13 8.48
C ILE A 552 2.93 35.11 7.84
N LYS A 553 2.62 33.83 8.04
CA LYS A 553 3.43 32.68 7.61
C LYS A 553 2.68 31.85 6.59
N ASN A 554 3.41 31.17 5.71
CA ASN A 554 2.87 30.26 4.71
C ASN A 554 1.80 30.92 3.80
N LEU A 555 1.99 32.18 3.39
CA LEU A 555 1.19 32.73 2.29
C LEU A 555 1.49 31.93 1.04
N SER A 556 0.49 31.74 0.18
CA SER A 556 0.69 31.08 -1.12
C SER A 556 0.12 31.91 -2.24
N ALA A 557 0.88 32.06 -3.32
CA ALA A 557 0.41 32.64 -4.57
C ALA A 557 0.60 31.61 -5.69
N SER A 558 -0.37 31.49 -6.59
CA SER A 558 -0.24 30.69 -7.80
C SER A 558 -0.73 31.44 -9.04
N LEU A 559 -0.10 31.12 -10.17
CA LEU A 559 -0.38 31.63 -11.50
C LEU A 559 -0.38 30.43 -12.45
N ASN A 560 -1.50 30.15 -13.10
CA ASN A 560 -1.62 29.06 -14.06
C ASN A 560 -2.17 29.59 -15.39
N GLY A 561 -1.38 29.50 -16.47
CA GLY A 561 -1.79 29.85 -17.83
C GLY A 561 -2.00 28.59 -18.67
N TYR A 562 -3.16 28.47 -19.32
CA TYR A 562 -3.57 27.27 -20.05
C TYR A 562 -4.06 27.56 -21.48
N ARG A 563 -4.04 26.52 -22.32
CA ARG A 563 -4.87 26.39 -23.52
C ARG A 563 -5.35 24.94 -23.68
N SER A 564 -6.61 24.77 -24.05
CA SER A 564 -7.09 23.61 -24.82
C SER A 564 -7.40 24.02 -26.26
N GLU A 565 -7.14 23.12 -27.21
CA GLU A 565 -7.59 23.19 -28.60
C GLU A 565 -8.05 21.79 -29.04
N TYR A 566 -9.35 21.61 -29.23
CA TYR A 566 -9.97 20.34 -29.61
C TYR A 566 -11.03 20.60 -30.69
N ASN A 567 -11.03 19.79 -31.75
CA ASN A 567 -11.89 19.91 -32.95
C ASN A 567 -11.97 21.30 -33.62
N GLY A 568 -11.02 22.20 -33.32
CA GLY A 568 -10.93 23.56 -33.85
C GLY A 568 -11.42 24.65 -32.88
N ASP A 569 -12.19 24.27 -31.86
CA ASP A 569 -12.55 25.15 -30.74
C ASP A 569 -11.34 25.38 -29.83
N LYS A 570 -11.30 26.57 -29.21
CA LYS A 570 -10.13 27.09 -28.51
C LYS A 570 -10.54 27.73 -27.19
N ASP A 571 -9.90 27.27 -26.14
CA ASP A 571 -10.08 27.80 -24.80
C ASP A 571 -8.72 28.16 -24.21
N ASP A 572 -8.45 29.44 -23.96
CA ASP A 572 -7.22 29.86 -23.30
C ASP A 572 -7.40 30.99 -22.29
N GLY A 573 -6.67 30.86 -21.19
CA GLY A 573 -6.86 31.72 -20.04
C GLY A 573 -5.73 31.67 -19.02
N VAL A 574 -5.89 32.53 -18.02
CA VAL A 574 -4.98 32.70 -16.89
C VAL A 574 -5.80 32.66 -15.61
N TYR A 575 -5.42 31.76 -14.71
CA TYR A 575 -5.91 31.69 -13.34
C TYR A 575 -4.84 32.22 -12.38
N ILE A 576 -5.24 33.06 -11.44
CA ILE A 576 -4.40 33.62 -10.38
C ILE A 576 -5.08 33.29 -9.04
N SER A 577 -4.33 32.74 -8.09
CA SER A 577 -4.80 32.64 -6.70
C SER A 577 -3.79 33.21 -5.73
N LEU A 578 -4.28 33.84 -4.66
CA LEU A 578 -3.51 34.30 -3.52
C LEU A 578 -4.24 33.87 -2.25
N SER A 579 -3.67 32.90 -1.51
CA SER A 579 -4.25 32.38 -0.27
C SER A 579 -3.40 32.75 0.96
N VAL A 580 -4.10 33.17 2.01
CA VAL A 580 -3.58 33.66 3.29
C VAL A 580 -4.17 32.80 4.42
N PRO A 581 -3.35 32.04 5.18
CA PRO A 581 -3.83 31.23 6.29
C PRO A 581 -4.46 32.07 7.41
N TRP A 582 -5.61 31.61 7.93
CA TRP A 582 -6.31 32.18 9.08
C TRP A 582 -6.66 31.06 10.09
N GLY A 583 -5.70 30.73 10.97
CA GLY A 583 -5.87 29.65 11.93
C GLY A 583 -5.69 28.28 11.26
N ASN A 584 -6.75 27.47 11.25
CA ASN A 584 -6.80 26.21 10.50
C ASN A 584 -7.38 26.40 9.08
N ASP A 585 -7.97 27.56 8.83
CA ASP A 585 -8.63 27.90 7.57
C ASP A 585 -7.72 28.79 6.71
N SER A 586 -8.19 29.20 5.53
CA SER A 586 -7.54 30.23 4.71
C SER A 586 -8.58 31.12 4.01
N ILE A 587 -8.20 32.38 3.79
CA ILE A 587 -8.87 33.28 2.85
C ILE A 587 -8.09 33.24 1.54
N SER A 588 -8.78 33.11 0.40
CA SER A 588 -8.19 33.26 -0.92
C SER A 588 -8.77 34.45 -1.68
N TYR A 589 -8.01 34.98 -2.63
CA TYR A 589 -8.51 35.71 -3.78
C TYR A 589 -8.20 34.88 -5.03
N ASN A 590 -9.22 34.61 -5.84
CA ASN A 590 -9.11 33.85 -7.08
C ASN A 590 -9.56 34.74 -8.26
N GLY A 591 -8.69 34.93 -9.25
CA GLY A 591 -8.96 35.66 -10.48
C GLY A 591 -8.84 34.74 -11.69
N THR A 592 -9.91 34.63 -12.49
CA THR A 592 -9.90 33.88 -13.76
C THR A 592 -10.09 34.86 -14.92
N PHE A 593 -9.24 34.77 -15.95
CA PHE A 593 -9.28 35.62 -17.13
C PHE A 593 -9.19 34.73 -18.39
N ASN A 594 -10.17 34.81 -19.29
CA ASN A 594 -10.28 33.95 -20.46
C ASN A 594 -10.97 34.71 -21.60
N GLY A 595 -10.26 34.93 -22.72
CA GLY A 595 -10.78 35.76 -23.82
C GLY A 595 -11.18 37.17 -23.37
N SER A 596 -12.48 37.47 -23.37
CA SER A 596 -13.06 38.68 -22.74
C SER A 596 -13.48 38.47 -21.28
N GLN A 597 -13.90 37.25 -20.95
CA GLN A 597 -14.47 36.90 -19.66
C GLN A 597 -13.44 37.09 -18.55
N HIS A 598 -13.80 37.87 -17.54
CA HIS A 598 -12.97 38.13 -16.38
C HIS A 598 -13.81 37.98 -15.11
N ARG A 599 -13.29 37.20 -14.15
CA ARG A 599 -14.02 36.72 -13.00
C ARG A 599 -13.16 36.84 -11.75
N ASN A 600 -13.69 37.46 -10.70
CA ASN A 600 -12.96 37.79 -9.49
C ASN A 600 -13.74 37.31 -8.28
N GLN A 601 -13.14 36.43 -7.48
CA GLN A 601 -13.76 35.78 -6.33
C GLN A 601 -12.89 35.97 -5.08
N LEU A 602 -13.54 36.05 -3.92
CA LEU A 602 -12.92 35.90 -2.61
C LEU A 602 -13.41 34.58 -2.01
N GLY A 603 -12.47 33.71 -1.64
CA GLY A 603 -12.75 32.42 -1.03
C GLY A 603 -12.49 32.40 0.47
N TYR A 604 -13.24 31.56 1.17
CA TYR A 604 -12.93 31.06 2.50
C TYR A 604 -12.99 29.53 2.47
N SER A 605 -11.87 28.89 2.81
CA SER A 605 -11.75 27.43 2.79
C SER A 605 -11.14 26.92 4.09
N GLY A 606 -11.58 25.76 4.56
CA GLY A 606 -11.12 25.17 5.82
C GLY A 606 -11.31 23.66 5.86
N HIS A 607 -10.73 23.05 6.90
CA HIS A 607 -10.79 21.60 7.09
C HIS A 607 -10.89 21.18 8.56
N SER A 608 -11.51 20.03 8.77
CA SER A 608 -11.74 19.37 10.04
C SER A 608 -10.72 18.25 10.28
N GLN A 609 -10.54 17.85 11.55
CA GLN A 609 -9.79 16.63 11.88
C GLN A 609 -10.60 15.35 11.60
N ASN A 610 -11.89 15.47 11.31
CA ASN A 610 -12.79 14.33 11.02
C ASN A 610 -12.91 14.02 9.51
N GLY A 611 -12.16 14.69 8.65
CA GLY A 611 -12.22 14.49 7.19
C GLY A 611 -13.24 15.35 6.46
N ASP A 612 -13.87 16.32 7.14
CA ASP A 612 -14.68 17.37 6.51
C ASP A 612 -13.77 18.45 5.90
N ASN A 613 -14.09 18.90 4.70
CA ASN A 613 -13.48 20.07 4.05
C ASN A 613 -14.60 20.96 3.51
N TRP A 614 -14.41 22.28 3.56
CA TRP A 614 -15.36 23.24 2.98
C TRP A 614 -14.64 24.34 2.23
N GLN A 615 -15.28 24.84 1.18
CA GLN A 615 -14.88 26.03 0.44
C GLN A 615 -16.14 26.84 0.13
N LEU A 616 -16.05 28.16 0.25
CA LEU A 616 -17.10 29.09 -0.11
C LEU A 616 -16.46 30.28 -0.82
N HIS A 617 -16.79 30.49 -2.08
CA HIS A 617 -16.34 31.65 -2.85
C HIS A 617 -17.52 32.59 -3.13
N VAL A 618 -17.28 33.90 -3.06
CA VAL A 618 -18.23 34.95 -3.45
C VAL A 618 -17.50 35.95 -4.33
N GLY A 619 -18.10 36.36 -5.43
CA GLY A 619 -17.42 37.17 -6.44
C GLY A 619 -18.33 37.89 -7.43
N GLN A 620 -17.70 38.35 -8.50
CA GLN A 620 -18.35 39.00 -9.65
C GLN A 620 -17.62 38.64 -10.95
N ASP A 621 -18.37 38.59 -12.04
CA ASP A 621 -17.91 38.46 -13.43
C ASP A 621 -18.53 39.55 -14.33
N GLU A 622 -18.58 39.31 -15.65
CA GLU A 622 -19.19 40.22 -16.63
C GLU A 622 -20.73 40.20 -16.61
N GLN A 623 -21.36 39.19 -16.01
CA GLN A 623 -22.81 38.95 -16.03
C GLN A 623 -23.47 39.44 -14.74
N GLY A 624 -22.89 39.15 -13.56
CA GLY A 624 -23.42 39.64 -12.30
C GLY A 624 -22.66 39.17 -11.05
N ALA A 625 -23.38 39.11 -9.92
CA ALA A 625 -22.88 38.51 -8.70
C ALA A 625 -22.90 36.97 -8.78
N GLN A 626 -21.88 36.34 -8.22
CA GLN A 626 -21.75 34.88 -8.18
C GLN A 626 -21.39 34.40 -6.77
N ALA A 627 -21.82 33.19 -6.43
CA ALA A 627 -21.40 32.48 -5.23
C ALA A 627 -21.34 30.97 -5.52
N ASP A 628 -20.24 30.34 -5.12
CA ASP A 628 -20.07 28.89 -5.19
C ASP A 628 -19.68 28.33 -3.81
N GLY A 629 -20.15 27.13 -3.51
CA GLY A 629 -19.90 26.45 -2.25
C GLY A 629 -19.65 24.96 -2.47
N TYR A 630 -18.55 24.47 -1.90
CA TYR A 630 -18.14 23.07 -1.97
C TYR A 630 -17.97 22.50 -0.56
N TYR A 631 -18.46 21.28 -0.32
CA TYR A 631 -18.25 20.54 0.91
C TYR A 631 -17.92 19.08 0.59
N SER A 632 -16.84 18.54 1.17
CA SER A 632 -16.55 17.11 1.10
C SER A 632 -16.36 16.50 2.47
N HIS A 633 -16.77 15.24 2.61
CA HIS A 633 -16.67 14.46 3.83
C HIS A 633 -16.09 13.08 3.52
N GLN A 634 -14.87 12.82 4.01
CA GLN A 634 -14.20 11.52 3.90
C GLN A 634 -14.73 10.55 4.97
N GLY A 635 -15.95 10.05 4.77
CA GLY A 635 -16.64 9.20 5.74
C GLY A 635 -16.07 7.79 5.85
N ALA A 636 -16.34 7.12 6.97
CA ALA A 636 -15.88 5.75 7.22
C ALA A 636 -16.49 4.68 6.27
N LEU A 637 -17.67 4.96 5.71
CA LEU A 637 -18.50 4.03 4.93
C LEU A 637 -18.71 4.43 3.47
N THR A 638 -18.52 5.71 3.15
CA THR A 638 -18.62 6.33 1.82
C THR A 638 -17.96 7.71 1.93
N ASP A 639 -17.30 8.17 0.88
CA ASP A 639 -16.99 9.59 0.70
C ASP A 639 -18.23 10.28 0.10
N ILE A 640 -18.39 11.57 0.40
CA ILE A 640 -19.47 12.42 -0.09
C ILE A 640 -18.87 13.77 -0.50
N ASP A 641 -19.14 14.24 -1.71
CA ASP A 641 -18.93 15.64 -2.10
C ASP A 641 -20.27 16.30 -2.45
N LEU A 642 -20.40 17.58 -2.14
CA LEU A 642 -21.55 18.43 -2.46
C LEU A 642 -21.05 19.76 -3.02
N SER A 643 -21.62 20.19 -4.14
CA SER A 643 -21.40 21.50 -4.76
C SER A 643 -22.72 22.25 -4.91
N ALA A 644 -22.70 23.57 -4.74
CA ALA A 644 -23.85 24.44 -4.97
C ALA A 644 -23.38 25.78 -5.51
N ASP A 645 -23.89 26.18 -6.67
CA ASP A 645 -23.38 27.32 -7.44
C ASP A 645 -24.55 28.22 -7.87
N TYR A 646 -24.31 29.52 -7.87
CA TYR A 646 -25.26 30.55 -8.30
C TYR A 646 -24.53 31.65 -9.06
N GLU A 647 -25.04 31.98 -10.24
CA GLU A 647 -24.48 33.00 -11.14
C GLU A 647 -25.65 33.89 -11.62
N GLU A 648 -25.65 35.17 -11.24
CA GLU A 648 -26.79 36.09 -11.42
C GLU A 648 -27.16 36.28 -12.89
N GLY A 649 -28.40 35.93 -13.26
CA GLY A 649 -28.90 35.98 -14.64
C GLY A 649 -28.50 34.78 -15.50
N SER A 650 -27.61 33.90 -15.02
CA SER A 650 -27.00 32.80 -15.78
C SER A 650 -27.61 31.44 -15.40
N TYR A 651 -27.33 30.91 -14.21
CA TYR A 651 -27.90 29.64 -13.72
C TYR A 651 -27.89 29.55 -12.19
N ARG A 652 -28.48 28.48 -11.67
CA ARG A 652 -28.27 27.94 -10.32
C ARG A 652 -28.10 26.43 -10.42
N SER A 653 -27.25 25.81 -9.61
CA SER A 653 -27.09 24.36 -9.63
C SER A 653 -26.76 23.75 -8.26
N LEU A 654 -26.90 22.42 -8.20
CA LEU A 654 -26.60 21.58 -7.05
C LEU A 654 -26.01 20.25 -7.53
N GLY A 655 -24.75 20.00 -7.17
CA GLY A 655 -24.03 18.76 -7.44
C GLY A 655 -23.86 17.88 -6.20
N MET A 656 -23.81 16.57 -6.40
CA MET A 656 -23.51 15.57 -5.38
C MET A 656 -22.69 14.44 -5.99
N SER A 657 -21.64 14.01 -5.29
CA SER A 657 -20.79 12.84 -5.58
C SER A 657 -20.84 11.89 -4.38
N LEU A 658 -21.05 10.60 -4.64
CA LEU A 658 -21.09 9.53 -3.62
C LEU A 658 -20.17 8.39 -4.06
N ARG A 659 -19.12 8.12 -3.29
CA ARG A 659 -18.07 7.16 -3.66
C ARG A 659 -17.78 6.18 -2.53
N GLY A 660 -17.82 4.89 -2.82
CA GLY A 660 -17.65 3.86 -1.81
C GLY A 660 -17.56 2.46 -2.37
N GLY A 661 -17.61 1.49 -1.47
CA GLY A 661 -17.76 0.10 -1.84
C GLY A 661 -18.24 -0.78 -0.69
N MET A 662 -18.57 -2.01 -1.05
CA MET A 662 -18.98 -3.07 -0.14
C MET A 662 -18.11 -4.28 -0.39
N THR A 663 -17.65 -4.91 0.69
CA THR A 663 -16.92 -6.19 0.61
C THR A 663 -17.56 -7.20 1.56
N LEU A 664 -17.98 -8.34 1.01
CA LEU A 664 -18.66 -9.43 1.72
C LEU A 664 -17.87 -10.74 1.58
N THR A 665 -17.64 -11.44 2.67
CA THR A 665 -16.87 -12.70 2.72
C THR A 665 -17.54 -13.71 3.63
N THR A 666 -16.98 -14.92 3.72
CA THR A 666 -17.42 -15.93 4.71
C THR A 666 -17.14 -15.51 6.16
N GLN A 667 -16.26 -14.53 6.41
CA GLN A 667 -15.97 -13.95 7.73
C GLN A 667 -16.86 -12.72 8.04
N GLY A 668 -17.88 -12.47 7.23
CA GLY A 668 -18.68 -11.23 7.26
C GLY A 668 -18.13 -10.17 6.32
N GLY A 669 -18.51 -8.91 6.55
CA GLY A 669 -18.19 -7.81 5.65
C GLY A 669 -18.63 -6.45 6.17
N ALA A 670 -18.29 -5.40 5.41
CA ALA A 670 -18.62 -4.01 5.71
C ALA A 670 -18.71 -3.18 4.43
N LEU A 671 -19.32 -1.99 4.57
CA LEU A 671 -19.11 -0.87 3.64
C LEU A 671 -17.76 -0.20 3.95
N HIS A 672 -17.23 0.51 2.96
CA HIS A 672 -16.02 1.31 3.06
C HIS A 672 -16.08 2.49 2.10
N ARG A 673 -15.27 3.52 2.39
CA ARG A 673 -15.05 4.67 1.50
C ARG A 673 -14.55 4.31 0.11
N GLY A 674 -14.49 5.32 -0.75
CA GLY A 674 -13.98 5.23 -2.11
C GLY A 674 -12.52 4.77 -2.15
N SER A 675 -12.21 4.06 -3.22
CA SER A 675 -10.85 3.67 -3.61
C SER A 675 -10.84 3.39 -5.12
N LEU A 676 -9.69 3.00 -5.68
CA LEU A 676 -9.64 2.43 -7.03
C LEU A 676 -10.63 1.25 -7.16
N ALA A 677 -11.51 1.29 -8.16
CA ALA A 677 -12.50 0.23 -8.35
C ALA A 677 -11.85 -1.14 -8.64
N GLY A 678 -12.42 -2.21 -8.06
CA GLY A 678 -11.93 -3.59 -8.19
C GLY A 678 -10.66 -3.92 -7.39
N SER A 679 -10.13 -2.96 -6.62
CA SER A 679 -8.81 -2.99 -5.95
C SER A 679 -8.63 -4.01 -4.82
N THR A 680 -7.35 -4.20 -4.47
CA THR A 680 -6.86 -4.92 -3.29
C THR A 680 -7.33 -4.25 -2.00
N ARG A 681 -7.82 -5.04 -1.03
CA ARG A 681 -8.41 -4.52 0.21
C ARG A 681 -8.24 -5.51 1.37
N LEU A 682 -8.41 -5.03 2.60
CA LEU A 682 -8.25 -5.81 3.82
C LEU A 682 -9.54 -5.78 4.65
N LEU A 683 -10.19 -6.94 4.81
CA LEU A 683 -11.20 -7.15 5.85
C LEU A 683 -10.51 -7.32 7.21
N VAL A 684 -10.93 -6.51 8.17
CA VAL A 684 -10.45 -6.51 9.55
C VAL A 684 -11.55 -7.04 10.46
N ASP A 685 -11.18 -7.87 11.43
CA ASP A 685 -12.10 -8.54 12.35
C ASP A 685 -11.68 -8.36 13.82
N THR A 686 -12.52 -7.68 14.60
CA THR A 686 -12.30 -7.37 16.02
C THR A 686 -13.21 -8.17 16.94
N ASP A 687 -13.40 -9.46 16.65
CA ASP A 687 -14.08 -10.44 17.52
C ASP A 687 -15.56 -10.11 17.87
N GLY A 688 -16.20 -9.36 16.98
CA GLY A 688 -17.56 -8.84 17.17
C GLY A 688 -17.66 -7.49 17.90
N ILE A 689 -16.54 -6.87 18.27
CA ILE A 689 -16.52 -5.59 18.98
C ILE A 689 -16.62 -4.42 17.98
N ALA A 690 -17.73 -3.70 18.05
CA ALA A 690 -18.03 -2.54 17.21
C ALA A 690 -17.26 -1.28 17.64
N ASP A 691 -17.26 -0.26 16.77
CA ASP A 691 -16.68 1.07 16.98
C ASP A 691 -15.18 1.06 17.33
N VAL A 692 -14.46 -0.01 16.97
CA VAL A 692 -13.00 -0.08 17.09
C VAL A 692 -12.37 0.70 15.92
N PRO A 693 -11.60 1.77 16.18
CA PRO A 693 -11.00 2.59 15.12
C PRO A 693 -9.78 1.89 14.53
N VAL A 694 -9.86 1.49 13.26
CA VAL A 694 -8.80 0.84 12.50
C VAL A 694 -8.32 1.74 11.38
N SER A 695 -7.01 1.77 11.13
CA SER A 695 -6.42 2.54 10.04
C SER A 695 -5.35 1.73 9.30
N GLY A 696 -5.25 1.98 8.00
CA GLY A 696 -4.08 1.61 7.21
C GLY A 696 -3.15 2.81 7.06
N ASN A 697 -2.79 3.09 5.80
CA ASN A 697 -2.01 4.28 5.43
C ASN A 697 -2.88 5.55 5.32
N GLY A 698 -4.17 5.42 4.97
CA GLY A 698 -5.12 6.53 4.92
C GLY A 698 -5.81 6.85 6.26
N SER A 699 -6.80 7.74 6.22
CA SER A 699 -7.64 8.14 7.37
C SER A 699 -8.34 6.92 8.00
N PRO A 700 -8.60 6.89 9.33
CA PRO A 700 -9.22 5.75 9.99
C PRO A 700 -10.66 5.46 9.54
N THR A 701 -11.08 4.20 9.67
CA THR A 701 -12.48 3.75 9.63
C THR A 701 -12.79 2.97 10.92
N SER A 702 -14.06 2.74 11.24
CA SER A 702 -14.48 2.04 12.47
C SER A 702 -15.15 0.71 12.16
N THR A 703 -15.00 -0.27 13.05
CA THR A 703 -15.69 -1.56 12.90
C THR A 703 -17.20 -1.40 13.08
N ASN A 704 -17.97 -2.07 12.21
CA ASN A 704 -19.42 -2.07 12.26
C ASN A 704 -19.97 -2.88 13.45
N ILE A 705 -21.30 -2.95 13.57
CA ILE A 705 -22.02 -3.70 14.63
C ILE A 705 -21.68 -5.20 14.72
N PHE A 706 -20.93 -5.77 13.77
CA PHE A 706 -20.46 -7.15 13.77
C PHE A 706 -18.94 -7.27 14.01
N GLY A 707 -18.28 -6.18 14.42
CA GLY A 707 -16.83 -6.12 14.60
C GLY A 707 -16.04 -6.21 13.28
N LYS A 708 -16.62 -5.83 12.15
CA LYS A 708 -15.96 -5.89 10.84
C LYS A 708 -15.71 -4.49 10.27
N ALA A 709 -14.52 -4.25 9.74
CA ALA A 709 -14.18 -3.06 8.95
C ALA A 709 -13.46 -3.48 7.67
N VAL A 710 -13.50 -2.65 6.62
CA VAL A 710 -12.75 -2.89 5.39
C VAL A 710 -11.87 -1.68 5.10
N ILE A 711 -10.56 -1.92 5.08
CA ILE A 711 -9.56 -0.93 4.66
C ILE A 711 -9.34 -1.14 3.16
N ALA A 712 -9.73 -0.17 2.34
CA ALA A 712 -9.65 -0.24 0.88
C ALA A 712 -8.31 0.31 0.33
N ASP A 713 -7.65 1.20 1.06
CA ASP A 713 -6.39 1.85 0.68
C ASP A 713 -5.16 0.94 0.89
N VAL A 714 -5.16 -0.25 0.25
CA VAL A 714 -4.17 -1.34 0.46
C VAL A 714 -3.37 -1.63 -0.82
N GLY A 715 -2.04 -1.53 -0.74
CA GLY A 715 -1.17 -1.63 -1.92
C GLY A 715 -0.89 -3.07 -2.39
N SER A 716 -1.05 -3.32 -3.69
CA SER A 716 -0.70 -4.60 -4.34
C SER A 716 0.80 -4.89 -4.30
N TYR A 717 1.14 -6.13 -3.94
CA TYR A 717 2.50 -6.67 -3.85
C TYR A 717 3.46 -5.83 -2.98
N SER A 718 2.93 -5.06 -2.03
CA SER A 718 3.67 -4.19 -1.10
C SER A 718 3.22 -4.44 0.33
N ARG A 719 4.16 -4.36 1.28
CA ARG A 719 3.87 -4.63 2.70
C ARG A 719 2.98 -3.53 3.27
N SER A 720 1.74 -3.89 3.55
CA SER A 720 0.72 -3.02 4.11
C SER A 720 0.53 -3.32 5.60
N LEU A 721 0.21 -2.30 6.38
CA LEU A 721 -0.05 -2.41 7.81
C LEU A 721 -1.49 -2.00 8.11
N ALA A 722 -2.10 -2.64 9.11
CA ALA A 722 -3.33 -2.18 9.74
C ALA A 722 -3.07 -2.04 11.24
N ARG A 723 -3.61 -0.97 11.83
CA ARG A 723 -3.42 -0.62 13.25
C ARG A 723 -4.72 -0.14 13.89
N ILE A 724 -4.88 -0.43 15.17
CA ILE A 724 -5.96 0.11 16.00
C ILE A 724 -5.48 1.43 16.63
N ASP A 725 -6.28 2.50 16.56
CA ASP A 725 -5.99 3.74 17.29
C ASP A 725 -6.38 3.59 18.77
N LEU A 726 -5.41 3.19 19.58
CA LEU A 726 -5.57 2.98 21.03
C LEU A 726 -6.05 4.24 21.80
N ASN A 727 -5.91 5.45 21.23
CA ASN A 727 -6.37 6.69 21.86
C ASN A 727 -7.87 6.95 21.65
N LYS A 728 -8.47 6.29 20.66
CA LYS A 728 -9.89 6.41 20.29
C LYS A 728 -10.68 5.11 20.52
N LEU A 729 -10.03 4.12 21.14
CA LEU A 729 -10.64 2.85 21.48
C LEU A 729 -11.81 3.05 22.48
N PRO A 730 -12.95 2.35 22.33
CA PRO A 730 -14.01 2.38 23.33
C PRO A 730 -13.49 2.02 24.73
N GLU A 731 -13.95 2.72 25.78
CA GLU A 731 -13.44 2.57 27.16
C GLU A 731 -13.44 1.12 27.67
N LYS A 732 -14.43 0.34 27.22
CA LYS A 732 -14.66 -1.06 27.58
C LYS A 732 -14.09 -2.06 26.57
N ALA A 733 -13.12 -1.65 25.76
CA ALA A 733 -12.34 -2.51 24.89
C ALA A 733 -10.86 -2.52 25.29
N GLU A 734 -10.16 -3.58 24.93
CA GLU A 734 -8.70 -3.67 25.01
C GLU A 734 -8.20 -4.55 23.87
N ALA A 735 -7.24 -4.04 23.08
CA ALA A 735 -6.62 -4.76 21.99
C ALA A 735 -5.28 -5.31 22.48
N THR A 736 -5.15 -6.64 22.61
CA THR A 736 -3.90 -7.27 23.04
C THR A 736 -2.81 -7.12 21.97
N LYS A 737 -3.22 -7.11 20.70
CA LYS A 737 -2.40 -6.84 19.52
C LYS A 737 -2.98 -5.64 18.79
N SER A 738 -2.21 -4.55 18.68
CA SER A 738 -2.67 -3.28 18.10
C SER A 738 -2.23 -3.05 16.65
N VAL A 739 -1.31 -3.87 16.12
CA VAL A 739 -0.79 -3.77 14.74
C VAL A 739 -0.67 -5.15 14.10
N VAL A 740 -1.10 -5.26 12.85
CA VAL A 740 -0.88 -6.44 11.98
C VAL A 740 -0.33 -5.99 10.63
N GLN A 741 0.37 -6.89 9.94
CA GLN A 741 0.94 -6.64 8.62
C GLN A 741 0.46 -7.70 7.61
N ILE A 742 0.46 -7.33 6.33
CA ILE A 742 0.03 -8.18 5.22
C ILE A 742 0.64 -7.70 3.90
N THR A 743 1.02 -8.63 3.03
CA THR A 743 1.40 -8.35 1.63
C THR A 743 0.44 -9.11 0.73
N LEU A 744 -0.41 -8.40 -0.02
CA LEU A 744 -1.48 -8.99 -0.84
C LEU A 744 -1.13 -9.04 -2.33
N THR A 745 -1.61 -10.08 -3.01
CA THR A 745 -1.74 -10.09 -4.47
C THR A 745 -2.80 -9.10 -4.96
N GLU A 746 -2.69 -8.67 -6.22
CA GLU A 746 -3.64 -7.72 -6.84
C GLU A 746 -5.11 -8.18 -6.75
N GLY A 747 -5.99 -7.25 -6.38
CA GLY A 747 -7.43 -7.47 -6.26
C GLY A 747 -7.85 -8.39 -5.11
N ALA A 748 -6.91 -8.83 -4.26
CA ALA A 748 -7.20 -9.74 -3.16
C ALA A 748 -8.06 -9.08 -2.07
N ILE A 749 -8.86 -9.89 -1.38
CA ILE A 749 -9.49 -9.52 -0.10
C ILE A 749 -8.66 -10.18 0.99
N GLY A 750 -7.72 -9.44 1.57
CA GLY A 750 -7.02 -9.89 2.77
C GLY A 750 -7.99 -10.04 3.94
N TYR A 751 -7.63 -10.90 4.89
CA TYR A 751 -8.31 -11.02 6.17
C TYR A 751 -7.29 -10.97 7.29
N ARG A 752 -7.47 -10.08 8.27
CA ARG A 752 -6.67 -10.09 9.51
C ARG A 752 -7.57 -9.87 10.72
N HIS A 753 -7.35 -10.71 11.71
CA HIS A 753 -8.00 -10.64 13.01
C HIS A 753 -7.17 -9.78 13.97
N PHE A 754 -7.86 -9.05 14.85
CA PHE A 754 -7.30 -8.46 16.06
C PHE A 754 -8.03 -9.05 17.27
N ASP A 755 -7.26 -9.61 18.19
CA ASP A 755 -7.71 -10.11 19.49
C ASP A 755 -8.12 -8.91 20.39
N VAL A 756 -9.36 -8.43 20.19
CA VAL A 756 -9.97 -7.33 20.96
C VAL A 756 -10.96 -7.91 21.96
N VAL A 757 -10.61 -7.83 23.25
CA VAL A 757 -11.55 -8.17 24.33
C VAL A 757 -12.43 -6.97 24.66
N SER A 758 -13.68 -7.21 25.06
CA SER A 758 -14.58 -6.14 25.53
C SER A 758 -15.45 -6.59 26.69
N GLY A 759 -15.54 -5.71 27.69
CA GLY A 759 -16.11 -5.90 29.02
C GLY A 759 -15.50 -4.88 29.98
N GLU A 760 -15.70 -5.04 31.29
CA GLU A 760 -15.06 -4.16 32.27
C GLU A 760 -13.58 -4.51 32.47
N LYS A 761 -12.86 -3.69 33.23
CA LYS A 761 -11.46 -3.92 33.65
C LYS A 761 -11.41 -3.92 35.17
N MET A 762 -10.74 -4.89 35.78
CA MET A 762 -10.70 -5.05 37.23
C MET A 762 -9.48 -5.81 37.73
N MET A 763 -9.12 -5.59 39.00
CA MET A 763 -8.18 -6.46 39.71
C MET A 763 -8.95 -7.63 40.35
N ALA A 764 -8.46 -8.84 40.17
CA ALA A 764 -8.95 -10.05 40.83
C ALA A 764 -7.87 -10.67 41.72
N VAL A 765 -8.28 -11.41 42.75
CA VAL A 765 -7.39 -12.15 43.65
C VAL A 765 -7.87 -13.59 43.74
N PHE A 766 -7.19 -14.50 43.05
CA PHE A 766 -7.57 -15.91 43.00
C PHE A 766 -7.12 -16.65 44.27
N ARG A 767 -8.02 -17.40 44.90
CA ARG A 767 -7.70 -18.28 46.04
C ARG A 767 -8.31 -19.66 45.87
N LEU A 768 -7.52 -20.69 46.15
CA LEU A 768 -7.90 -22.10 46.14
C LEU A 768 -8.63 -22.46 47.45
N ALA A 769 -9.28 -23.61 47.48
CA ALA A 769 -10.14 -24.04 48.60
C ALA A 769 -9.39 -24.33 49.92
N ASP A 770 -8.07 -24.51 49.86
CA ASP A 770 -7.14 -24.65 50.98
C ASP A 770 -6.55 -23.32 51.46
N GLY A 771 -6.78 -22.23 50.72
CA GLY A 771 -6.24 -20.89 50.98
C GLY A 771 -4.96 -20.54 50.22
N ASP A 772 -4.42 -21.46 49.41
CA ASP A 772 -3.30 -21.19 48.50
C ASP A 772 -3.78 -20.43 47.23
N PHE A 773 -2.91 -20.19 46.26
CA PHE A 773 -3.24 -19.46 45.03
C PHE A 773 -2.65 -20.10 43.76
N PRO A 774 -3.24 -19.86 42.57
CA PRO A 774 -2.66 -20.27 41.30
C PRO A 774 -1.25 -19.70 41.11
N PRO A 775 -0.32 -20.43 40.47
CA PRO A 775 1.08 -20.01 40.34
C PRO A 775 1.23 -18.74 39.48
N PHE A 776 2.32 -18.01 39.71
CA PHE A 776 2.74 -16.89 38.86
C PHE A 776 2.84 -17.34 37.39
N GLY A 777 2.28 -16.54 36.48
CA GLY A 777 2.23 -16.82 35.05
C GLY A 777 1.02 -17.68 34.62
N ALA A 778 0.16 -18.14 35.53
CA ALA A 778 -1.05 -18.87 35.16
C ALA A 778 -2.00 -17.99 34.31
N GLU A 779 -2.54 -18.55 33.22
CA GLU A 779 -3.38 -17.82 32.28
C GLU A 779 -4.85 -17.81 32.73
N VAL A 780 -5.47 -16.63 32.77
CA VAL A 780 -6.89 -16.49 33.06
C VAL A 780 -7.66 -16.32 31.75
N LYS A 781 -8.49 -17.31 31.40
CA LYS A 781 -9.28 -17.35 30.16
C LYS A 781 -10.77 -17.42 30.44
N ASN A 782 -11.59 -16.84 29.55
CA ASN A 782 -13.05 -17.01 29.61
C ASN A 782 -13.51 -18.30 28.90
N GLU A 783 -14.82 -18.52 28.86
CA GLU A 783 -15.44 -19.65 28.16
C GLU A 783 -15.11 -19.68 26.65
N ARG A 784 -14.84 -18.53 26.03
CA ARG A 784 -14.40 -18.39 24.63
C ARG A 784 -12.91 -18.70 24.42
N GLN A 785 -12.17 -19.02 25.48
CA GLN A 785 -10.71 -19.20 25.50
C GLN A 785 -9.89 -17.93 25.23
N GLN A 786 -10.53 -16.75 25.18
CA GLN A 786 -9.84 -15.46 25.15
C GLN A 786 -9.12 -15.26 26.48
N GLN A 787 -7.83 -14.89 26.42
CA GLN A 787 -7.04 -14.57 27.61
C GLN A 787 -7.40 -13.17 28.09
N LEU A 788 -7.88 -13.07 29.34
CA LEU A 788 -8.27 -11.82 29.98
C LEU A 788 -7.16 -11.23 30.86
N GLY A 789 -6.19 -12.06 31.25
CA GLY A 789 -5.06 -11.66 32.08
C GLY A 789 -4.13 -12.81 32.46
N LEU A 790 -3.11 -12.48 33.25
CA LEU A 790 -2.17 -13.43 33.86
C LEU A 790 -2.20 -13.29 35.38
N VAL A 791 -1.98 -14.39 36.10
CA VAL A 791 -1.80 -14.37 37.56
C VAL A 791 -0.38 -13.95 37.89
N ALA A 792 -0.25 -12.94 38.76
CA ALA A 792 0.97 -12.41 39.33
C ALA A 792 1.11 -12.83 40.80
N ASP A 793 2.01 -12.16 41.54
CA ASP A 793 2.33 -12.47 42.94
C ASP A 793 1.10 -12.49 43.86
N ASP A 794 1.13 -13.37 44.87
CA ASP A 794 0.03 -13.63 45.81
C ASP A 794 -1.35 -13.83 45.13
N GLY A 795 -1.38 -14.40 43.91
CA GLY A 795 -2.60 -14.76 43.19
C GLY A 795 -3.39 -13.57 42.64
N ASN A 796 -2.80 -12.37 42.61
CA ASN A 796 -3.42 -11.18 42.02
C ASN A 796 -3.42 -11.28 40.49
N ALA A 797 -4.44 -10.77 39.81
CA ALA A 797 -4.49 -10.71 38.34
C ALA A 797 -5.24 -9.46 37.87
N TRP A 798 -4.64 -8.71 36.95
CA TRP A 798 -5.38 -7.69 36.20
C TRP A 798 -6.16 -8.37 35.09
N LEU A 799 -7.48 -8.18 35.07
CA LEU A 799 -8.37 -8.76 34.07
C LEU A 799 -9.01 -7.66 33.24
N ALA A 800 -8.82 -7.73 31.92
CA ALA A 800 -9.46 -6.84 30.94
C ALA A 800 -10.54 -7.59 30.15
N GLY A 801 -11.67 -6.94 29.87
CA GLY A 801 -12.73 -7.49 29.02
C GLY A 801 -13.69 -8.48 29.71
N VAL A 802 -13.75 -8.47 31.05
CA VAL A 802 -14.62 -9.36 31.84
C VAL A 802 -16.10 -9.01 31.73
N LYS A 803 -16.98 -10.02 31.76
CA LYS A 803 -18.45 -9.84 31.77
C LYS A 803 -19.09 -10.30 33.07
N ALA A 804 -20.16 -9.62 33.47
CA ALA A 804 -20.89 -9.95 34.69
C ALA A 804 -21.56 -11.34 34.56
N GLY A 805 -21.33 -12.21 35.54
CA GLY A 805 -21.79 -13.60 35.55
C GLY A 805 -20.98 -14.58 34.68
N GLU A 806 -19.90 -14.15 34.04
CA GLU A 806 -19.02 -15.00 33.23
C GLU A 806 -18.17 -15.93 34.11
N THR A 807 -17.91 -17.17 33.66
CA THR A 807 -17.01 -18.09 34.37
C THR A 807 -15.63 -18.08 33.72
N LEU A 808 -14.62 -17.88 34.56
CA LEU A 808 -13.21 -17.86 34.22
C LEU A 808 -12.60 -19.24 34.50
N LYS A 809 -11.66 -19.65 33.66
CA LYS A 809 -10.82 -20.84 33.86
C LYS A 809 -9.37 -20.42 33.93
N VAL A 810 -8.66 -20.92 34.94
CA VAL A 810 -7.25 -20.63 35.18
C VAL A 810 -6.44 -21.84 34.74
N PHE A 811 -5.45 -21.58 33.87
CA PHE A 811 -4.62 -22.60 33.24
C PHE A 811 -3.18 -22.54 33.76
N TRP A 812 -2.64 -23.69 34.16
CA TRP A 812 -1.21 -23.91 34.39
C TRP A 812 -0.87 -25.38 34.10
N ASP A 813 0.42 -25.70 34.00
CA ASP A 813 0.92 -27.02 33.56
C ASP A 813 0.28 -27.54 32.25
N GLY A 814 -0.09 -26.62 31.35
CA GLY A 814 -0.71 -26.91 30.05
C GLY A 814 -2.19 -27.33 30.09
N ALA A 815 -2.86 -27.25 31.25
CA ALA A 815 -4.25 -27.66 31.41
C ALA A 815 -5.09 -26.62 32.17
N ALA A 816 -6.42 -26.67 32.02
CA ALA A 816 -7.33 -25.93 32.89
C ALA A 816 -7.38 -26.62 34.26
N GLN A 817 -7.00 -25.92 35.33
CA GLN A 817 -6.84 -26.50 36.66
C GLN A 817 -7.96 -26.09 37.62
N CYS A 818 -8.39 -24.82 37.58
CA CYS A 818 -9.50 -24.35 38.40
C CYS A 818 -10.43 -23.36 37.66
N GLU A 819 -11.66 -23.24 38.14
CA GLU A 819 -12.68 -22.30 37.64
C GLU A 819 -13.13 -21.31 38.72
N ALA A 820 -13.46 -20.08 38.32
CA ALA A 820 -14.02 -19.05 39.20
C ALA A 820 -15.09 -18.23 38.48
N SER A 821 -16.25 -18.02 39.11
CA SER A 821 -17.36 -17.26 38.51
C SER A 821 -17.36 -15.80 38.96
N LEU A 822 -17.53 -14.88 38.01
CA LEU A 822 -17.69 -13.44 38.27
C LEU A 822 -19.10 -13.13 38.80
N PRO A 823 -19.27 -12.05 39.60
CA PRO A 823 -20.58 -11.66 40.11
C PRO A 823 -21.55 -11.28 38.97
N PRO A 824 -22.87 -11.53 39.12
CA PRO A 824 -23.87 -11.34 38.06
C PRO A 824 -24.14 -9.87 37.73
N THR A 825 -23.62 -8.94 38.52
CA THR A 825 -23.59 -7.50 38.23
C THR A 825 -22.27 -6.93 38.73
N PHE A 826 -21.75 -5.93 38.00
CA PHE A 826 -20.63 -5.11 38.45
C PHE A 826 -21.14 -3.77 38.99
N THR A 827 -20.51 -3.27 40.04
CA THR A 827 -20.72 -1.90 40.56
C THR A 827 -19.40 -1.13 40.47
N PRO A 828 -19.41 0.22 40.42
CA PRO A 828 -18.16 1.00 40.37
C PRO A 828 -17.21 0.71 41.53
N GLU A 829 -17.75 0.48 42.74
CA GLU A 829 -16.97 0.10 43.92
C GLU A 829 -16.31 -1.28 43.77
N LEU A 830 -16.94 -2.21 43.06
CA LEU A 830 -16.44 -3.57 42.86
C LEU A 830 -15.38 -3.66 41.75
N LEU A 831 -15.44 -2.77 40.76
CA LEU A 831 -14.40 -2.61 39.73
C LEU A 831 -13.18 -1.83 40.24
N ALA A 832 -13.39 -0.86 41.14
CA ALA A 832 -12.33 -0.05 41.74
C ALA A 832 -11.51 -0.75 42.85
N ASN A 833 -11.92 -1.95 43.27
CA ASN A 833 -11.25 -2.73 44.32
C ASN A 833 -10.85 -4.12 43.79
N ALA A 834 -9.89 -4.75 44.45
CA ALA A 834 -9.47 -6.11 44.10
C ALA A 834 -10.53 -7.14 44.56
N LEU A 835 -11.19 -7.82 43.62
CA LEU A 835 -12.21 -8.82 43.93
C LEU A 835 -11.58 -10.17 44.29
N LEU A 836 -11.89 -10.69 45.48
CA LEU A 836 -11.55 -12.05 45.87
C LEU A 836 -12.38 -13.07 45.06
N LEU A 837 -11.72 -13.86 44.22
CA LEU A 837 -12.33 -14.92 43.41
C LEU A 837 -11.93 -16.31 43.94
N PRO A 838 -12.85 -17.09 44.53
CA PRO A 838 -12.57 -18.45 44.94
C PRO A 838 -12.50 -19.36 43.71
N CYS A 839 -11.31 -19.89 43.42
CA CYS A 839 -11.06 -20.81 42.31
C CYS A 839 -11.26 -22.26 42.78
N LYS A 840 -12.22 -22.96 42.17
CA LYS A 840 -12.53 -24.36 42.46
C LYS A 840 -11.73 -25.26 41.52
N MET A 841 -10.97 -26.22 42.05
CA MET A 841 -10.29 -27.21 41.21
C MET A 841 -11.31 -28.01 40.39
N LEU A 842 -11.00 -28.25 39.12
CA LEU A 842 -11.84 -29.04 38.22
C LEU A 842 -11.70 -30.53 38.55
N GLU A 843 -12.81 -31.28 38.55
CA GLU A 843 -12.81 -32.71 38.90
C GLU A 843 -12.07 -33.55 37.86
N GLY A 844 -10.78 -33.83 38.10
CA GLY A 844 -9.95 -34.65 37.20
C GLY A 844 -8.58 -35.05 37.75
N GLN A 845 -7.96 -34.23 38.60
CA GLN A 845 -6.64 -34.53 39.19
C GLN A 845 -6.70 -34.50 40.74
N PRO A 846 -6.15 -35.52 41.43
CA PRO A 846 -6.15 -35.56 42.90
C PRO A 846 -5.08 -34.62 43.47
N PRO A 847 -5.32 -33.95 44.61
CA PRO A 847 -4.31 -33.12 45.26
C PRO A 847 -3.15 -33.98 45.77
N THR A 848 -1.93 -33.64 45.36
CA THR A 848 -0.69 -34.25 45.86
C THR A 848 -0.42 -33.81 47.30
N ALA A 849 -1.03 -34.53 48.25
CA ALA A 849 -0.94 -34.20 49.67
C ALA A 849 0.52 -34.19 50.17
N PRO A 850 1.01 -33.09 50.79
CA PRO A 850 2.39 -33.00 51.24
C PRO A 850 2.65 -34.00 52.38
N GLN A 851 3.67 -34.84 52.22
CA GLN A 851 4.07 -35.79 53.25
C GLN A 851 4.70 -35.06 54.44
N LYS A 852 4.03 -35.09 55.59
CA LYS A 852 4.62 -34.67 56.87
C LYS A 852 5.75 -35.63 57.26
N SER A 853 6.99 -35.21 57.04
CA SER A 853 8.16 -35.82 57.66
C SER A 853 8.16 -35.56 59.17
N SER A 854 8.51 -36.57 59.96
CA SER A 854 8.53 -36.48 61.42
C SER A 854 9.82 -35.81 61.93
N PRO A 855 9.75 -35.00 62.99
CA PRO A 855 10.94 -34.34 63.54
C PRO A 855 11.88 -35.34 64.22
N LEU A 856 13.18 -35.22 63.92
CA LEU A 856 14.28 -35.87 64.65
C LEU A 856 15.13 -34.80 65.38
N PRO A 857 15.85 -35.17 66.45
CA PRO A 857 15.94 -34.31 67.64
C PRO A 857 17.05 -33.27 67.61
N ALA A 858 16.79 -32.13 68.27
CA ALA A 858 17.78 -31.10 68.53
C ALA A 858 18.76 -31.48 69.66
N GLN A 859 20.05 -31.27 69.43
CA GLN A 859 21.13 -31.25 70.44
C GLN A 859 22.15 -30.13 70.08
N PRO A 860 22.97 -29.64 71.02
CA PRO A 860 22.89 -28.20 71.31
C PRO A 860 24.14 -27.34 71.07
N LEU A 861 23.89 -26.03 71.00
CA LEU A 861 24.70 -24.88 71.44
C LEU A 861 26.21 -25.07 71.73
N ILE A 862 27.02 -24.24 71.05
CA ILE A 862 28.12 -23.50 71.68
C ILE A 862 27.98 -22.01 71.28
N GLN A 863 28.13 -21.10 72.26
CA GLN A 863 28.31 -19.66 72.04
C GLN A 863 29.76 -19.27 72.36
N GLU A 864 30.28 -18.19 71.76
CA GLU A 864 31.40 -17.44 72.34
C GLU A 864 31.35 -15.95 71.97
N HIS A 865 32.05 -15.11 72.75
CA HIS A 865 31.90 -13.64 72.80
C HIS A 865 33.25 -12.96 73.20
N THR A 866 33.55 -11.68 72.89
CA THR A 866 32.75 -10.63 72.21
C THR A 866 33.60 -9.97 71.08
N GLN A 867 33.93 -8.67 70.89
CA GLN A 867 33.58 -7.39 71.53
C GLN A 867 33.90 -6.18 70.60
N THR A 868 32.93 -5.28 70.35
CA THR A 868 33.11 -3.83 69.98
C THR A 868 33.90 -3.48 68.69
N ASP A 869 33.74 -2.31 68.05
CA ASP A 869 33.14 -1.01 68.45
C ASP A 869 32.65 -0.19 67.21
N GLY A 870 32.11 1.02 67.38
CA GLY A 870 32.51 2.12 66.46
C GLY A 870 31.52 2.99 65.66
N GLN A 871 30.21 3.05 65.97
CA GLN A 871 29.27 4.16 65.58
C GLN A 871 29.04 4.54 64.08
N PRO A 872 28.01 5.37 63.76
CA PRO A 872 27.50 5.56 62.38
C PRO A 872 27.86 6.89 61.69
N ALA A 873 27.60 6.96 60.37
CA ALA A 873 27.60 8.19 59.57
C ALA A 873 26.21 8.47 58.95
N ALA A 874 25.90 9.75 58.74
CA ALA A 874 24.59 10.26 58.29
C ALA A 874 24.59 10.60 56.76
N PRO A 875 23.42 10.81 56.11
CA PRO A 875 23.32 10.86 54.66
C PRO A 875 23.67 12.23 54.06
N VAL A 876 24.04 12.24 52.77
CA VAL A 876 24.16 13.43 51.92
C VAL A 876 23.50 13.14 50.58
N ALA A 877 22.73 14.11 50.07
CA ALA A 877 22.15 14.07 48.73
C ALA A 877 22.40 15.39 48.01
N THR A 878 22.82 15.35 46.75
CA THR A 878 22.54 16.43 45.78
C THR A 878 22.71 16.00 44.31
N THR A 879 21.91 16.68 43.49
CA THR A 879 21.97 16.92 42.04
C THR A 879 23.40 17.17 41.48
N THR A 880 23.69 17.04 40.18
CA THR A 880 23.08 17.74 39.02
C THR A 880 23.28 17.06 37.65
N GLN A 881 22.61 17.60 36.63
CA GLN A 881 22.75 17.26 35.19
C GLN A 881 24.07 17.77 34.57
N THR A 882 24.46 17.20 33.42
CA THR A 882 25.60 17.66 32.59
C THR A 882 25.13 18.23 31.24
N PRO A 883 25.63 19.39 30.77
CA PRO A 883 25.24 20.01 29.49
C PRO A 883 26.17 19.61 28.30
N PRO A 884 25.76 19.89 27.04
CA PRO A 884 26.56 19.59 25.84
C PRO A 884 27.70 20.60 25.56
N ILE A 885 28.58 20.23 24.62
CA ILE A 885 29.84 20.91 24.27
C ILE A 885 29.68 21.79 23.01
N PRO A 886 30.13 23.06 23.02
CA PRO A 886 30.19 23.92 21.83
C PRO A 886 31.61 24.09 21.25
N LEU A 887 31.69 24.19 19.92
CA LEU A 887 32.83 24.69 19.12
C LEU A 887 32.27 25.32 17.84
N ALA A 888 32.81 26.36 17.21
CA ALA A 888 33.59 27.53 17.66
C ALA A 888 33.69 28.46 16.43
N ASP A 889 33.34 29.75 16.54
CA ASP A 889 33.33 30.67 15.39
C ASP A 889 34.73 30.97 14.82
N ASN A 890 34.78 31.31 13.53
CA ASN A 890 35.88 32.07 12.93
C ASN A 890 35.37 33.01 11.84
N HIS A 891 35.68 34.30 11.96
CA HIS A 891 35.08 35.35 11.12
C HIS A 891 36.00 35.84 10.00
N ALA A 892 35.45 35.86 8.77
CA ALA A 892 35.64 36.83 7.69
C ALA A 892 37.05 37.37 7.31
N VAL A 893 37.42 37.15 6.04
CA VAL A 893 38.15 38.13 5.21
C VAL A 893 37.42 38.26 3.87
N ASN A 894 37.41 39.46 3.26
CA ASN A 894 36.57 39.81 2.11
C ASN A 894 37.39 40.50 1.00
N ARG A 895 37.30 40.00 -0.24
CA ARG A 895 37.63 40.61 -1.55
C ARG A 895 37.39 39.54 -2.64
N LYS A 896 37.13 39.80 -3.93
CA LYS A 896 36.54 40.87 -4.76
C LYS A 896 36.89 40.48 -6.22
N ASP A 897 35.97 40.67 -7.16
CA ASP A 897 36.13 40.71 -8.63
C ASP A 897 37.13 39.75 -9.35
N MET A 898 36.64 38.78 -10.13
CA MET A 898 36.78 38.74 -11.61
C MET A 898 36.16 37.50 -12.25
N GLU A 899 35.63 37.72 -13.48
CA GLU A 899 35.14 36.77 -14.51
C GLU A 899 34.11 35.69 -14.08
#